data_AF-F4Q022-F1
#
_entry.id   AF-F4Q022-F1
#
_cell.length_a   1.000
_cell.length_b   1.000
_cell.length_c   1.000
_cell.angle_alpha   90.00
_cell.angle_beta   90.00
_cell.angle_gamma   90.00
#
_symmetry.space_group_name_H-M   'P 1'
#
loop_
_entity.id
_entity.type
_entity.pdbx_description
1 polymer ?
#
loop_
_entity_poly.entity_id
_entity_poly.type
_entity_poly.pdbx_seq_one_letter_code
_entity_poly.pdbx_strand_id
1 'polypeptide(L)'
;MNHSFMTMIDYVITISSCIMHPGASKDMSWTLDVDRGRQTWRYVENPTEPNPVDVHLLSLKTPGTTCPEGCNLKPATSPQEAIKKSIDYFSQVQTKDGHWAGDYGGPMFLLPGLVITCYVTGYALPEPHQREIIRYLFNRQNPNDGGWGLHIEAHSDIFGTALQYTTLRILGVPADEPRVAKARAFLLANGGALGIPSWGKFWLAVLNVYKWEGLNPIPIELWLVPYKWPVCPGRWWCHCRMVYLPMSYLYARKTTCVETELIRELRKELYNEAYESISWADQRNNVSKLDMYNPHTTLLKTVNSALYLYEKYHSTWLRNKAIDFTFEHIRYEDEQTNYLDVSQVPEDAPEMDKYYRHISKGAWPFSTVDHGWPISDCTAEGVKAALSLRSLPFITPISLDRVAEGINVILSLQNKDGGWASYENTRTGPWIESFNPSEVFHNIMIDYSYVECSAACVQAMCKFLKFAPSHPRLKEINRSIERGVQFIKSIQRADGSWIGSWGICFTYGTWFGIEGLVAAGEPLSSPHIVKACKFLVSKQRPDGGWGESFKSNVTKEYVQHPDQSQIVNTGWALLSLMAAKYPDREPIERGIKFLLSKQYPNGDFPQESIIGVFNFNCMISYSNYKNIFPLWALGRYNNILSTLTALGNAITTDSENGNTASGSVGCNETGSSYLVSGDIQAHISRKDVFDNFVNPEDMPRYNFQRTKVSKEFDLKNSDYVESLIVLGLPGLILSIAFLFLGIIALFLRNCIHWGKKDPRLEILEGKGEDLIDTNSMAEFEHRPKRYKTPFCLRLVKFLLFFIILVTLAGVIIGLTSNAQVSKDINGFFIKIEDTSKLAKSVVNTIRTGLAGKTADASLVRKNMNAIGAAVEKAYQDAHKARVSESNLNSLRDTIITLSYIIAVLASAWGVFALVNGMSWSFMFLSYMSLLAIFVSYLSLGIHLPLSAASSDLCNSMSRYIETGATAPWMKTWLDCDPNNEEVTSAVAFAEAEATKLLDILNRFSSTYMNKTFNMNNLDTYDYQQLRAYIADPKDDMIFINKFDRTTGRLIQSVGKLRSIATCSYVKDTIVSIEHSYCSGLVSNINKIIFSEIIVGSIWILGFIFAVVYSKKFEQKDDDEEEAKKKVIADESSQPIEGSTEHLSYDVIGPFIKYLLSVSLSQTRPLADYNHCPSGKGNSDQLDSSSSSLSHSLVSFAFATWVLRIFF
;
A
#
# COMPACT_ATOMS: atom_id res chain seq x y z
N MET A 1 -8.65 25.21 -14.72
CA MET A 1 -8.77 24.99 -16.18
C MET A 1 -7.72 25.78 -16.97
N ASN A 2 -7.96 27.01 -17.47
CA ASN A 2 -6.95 27.70 -18.33
C ASN A 2 -5.56 27.84 -17.68
N HIS A 3 -5.49 28.18 -16.39
CA HIS A 3 -4.21 28.27 -15.67
C HIS A 3 -3.55 26.90 -15.46
N SER A 4 -4.38 25.86 -15.25
CA SER A 4 -3.98 24.46 -15.03
C SER A 4 -3.39 23.82 -16.29
N PHE A 5 -3.91 24.19 -17.46
CA PHE A 5 -3.49 23.62 -18.75
C PHE A 5 -2.13 24.15 -19.20
N MET A 6 -1.83 25.43 -18.91
CA MET A 6 -0.52 26.05 -19.13
C MET A 6 0.60 25.25 -18.43
N THR A 7 0.44 24.94 -17.14
CA THR A 7 1.43 24.17 -16.37
C THR A 7 1.74 22.79 -16.97
N MET A 8 0.76 22.10 -17.57
CA MET A 8 0.98 20.82 -18.22
C MET A 8 1.79 20.96 -19.53
N ILE A 9 1.55 22.02 -20.31
CA ILE A 9 2.28 22.29 -21.55
C ILE A 9 3.74 22.62 -21.27
N ASP A 10 4.01 23.42 -20.24
CA ASP A 10 5.38 23.79 -19.84
C ASP A 10 6.25 22.56 -19.50
N TYR A 11 5.63 21.52 -18.94
CA TYR A 11 6.31 20.30 -18.47
C TYR A 11 6.49 19.21 -19.54
N VAL A 12 5.58 19.10 -20.51
CA VAL A 12 5.56 17.98 -21.48
C VAL A 12 6.44 18.24 -22.70
N ILE A 13 6.80 19.50 -22.97
CA ILE A 13 7.66 19.87 -24.10
C ILE A 13 9.09 20.08 -23.60
N THR A 14 9.84 19.00 -23.42
CA THR A 14 11.29 19.07 -23.18
C THR A 14 12.00 19.46 -24.48
N ILE A 15 12.16 20.77 -24.71
CA ILE A 15 12.72 21.33 -25.95
C ILE A 15 14.18 20.91 -26.19
N SER A 16 14.89 20.55 -25.13
CA SER A 16 16.18 19.84 -25.20
C SER A 16 16.14 18.64 -26.16
N SER A 17 15.09 17.81 -26.06
CA SER A 17 14.92 16.62 -26.89
C SER A 17 14.62 16.97 -28.36
N CYS A 18 14.06 18.16 -28.61
CA CYS A 18 13.70 18.68 -29.93
C CYS A 18 14.92 19.25 -30.70
N ILE A 19 15.93 19.81 -30.02
CA ILE A 19 17.08 20.53 -30.63
C ILE A 19 18.26 19.59 -31.00
N MET A 20 18.29 18.37 -30.47
CA MET A 20 19.41 17.41 -30.54
C MET A 20 19.78 16.80 -31.93
N HIS A 21 19.46 17.43 -33.07
CA HIS A 21 19.72 16.86 -34.41
C HIS A 21 20.47 17.82 -35.37
N PRO A 22 21.42 17.33 -36.19
CA PRO A 22 22.13 18.17 -37.16
C PRO A 22 21.16 18.85 -38.15
N GLY A 23 21.22 20.17 -38.23
CA GLY A 23 20.33 20.97 -39.08
C GLY A 23 19.18 21.67 -38.34
N ALA A 24 18.96 21.39 -37.05
CA ALA A 24 18.21 22.31 -36.21
C ALA A 24 18.92 23.68 -36.17
N SER A 25 18.16 24.77 -36.25
CA SER A 25 18.69 26.09 -35.90
C SER A 25 19.23 26.00 -34.47
N LYS A 26 20.50 26.37 -34.28
CA LYS A 26 21.11 26.56 -32.95
C LYS A 26 20.56 27.83 -32.32
N ASP A 27 19.25 27.80 -32.09
CA ASP A 27 18.44 28.96 -31.81
C ASP A 27 18.60 29.29 -30.32
N MET A 28 19.35 30.36 -30.05
CA MET A 28 19.55 30.86 -28.68
C MET A 28 18.26 31.43 -28.08
N SER A 29 17.18 31.51 -28.87
CA SER A 29 15.85 31.98 -28.49
C SER A 29 15.11 31.09 -27.48
N TRP A 30 15.72 30.04 -26.94
CA TRP A 30 15.13 29.22 -25.87
C TRP A 30 15.96 29.30 -24.59
N THR A 31 15.30 29.57 -23.47
CA THR A 31 15.92 29.56 -22.13
C THR A 31 15.07 28.79 -21.14
N LEU A 32 15.72 28.09 -20.20
CA LEU A 32 15.06 27.34 -19.14
C LEU A 32 14.80 28.25 -17.94
N ASP A 33 13.54 28.61 -17.72
CA ASP A 33 13.12 29.17 -16.45
C ASP A 33 12.91 28.03 -15.43
N VAL A 34 13.47 28.20 -14.23
CA VAL A 34 13.24 27.30 -13.09
C VAL A 34 12.76 28.04 -11.85
N ASP A 35 11.92 27.35 -11.07
CA ASP A 35 11.49 27.73 -9.72
C ASP A 35 11.28 26.47 -8.88
N ARG A 36 12.10 26.28 -7.84
CA ARG A 36 11.96 25.22 -6.81
C ARG A 36 11.85 23.80 -7.40
N GLY A 37 12.57 23.53 -8.49
CA GLY A 37 12.56 22.26 -9.23
C GLY A 37 11.65 22.23 -10.44
N ARG A 38 10.65 23.13 -10.55
CA ARG A 38 9.84 23.28 -11.77
C ARG A 38 10.74 23.74 -12.91
N GLN A 39 10.55 23.16 -14.08
CA GLN A 39 11.31 23.41 -15.31
C GLN A 39 10.32 23.84 -16.40
N THR A 40 10.50 25.04 -16.96
CA THR A 40 9.63 25.58 -18.03
C THR A 40 10.47 26.23 -19.12
N TRP A 41 10.33 25.81 -20.37
CA TRP A 41 11.03 26.43 -21.49
C TRP A 41 10.29 27.67 -22.01
N ARG A 42 11.00 28.78 -22.16
CA ARG A 42 10.43 30.03 -22.71
C ARG A 42 11.15 30.46 -23.98
N TYR A 43 10.35 30.83 -25.00
CA TYR A 43 10.86 31.43 -26.23
C TYR A 43 11.14 32.92 -26.02
N VAL A 44 12.23 33.41 -26.61
CA VAL A 44 12.77 34.76 -26.45
C VAL A 44 13.16 35.30 -27.82
N GLU A 45 12.38 36.24 -28.37
CA GLU A 45 12.58 36.75 -29.73
C GLU A 45 13.93 37.46 -29.94
N ASN A 46 14.52 38.01 -28.87
CA ASN A 46 15.81 38.68 -28.88
C ASN A 46 16.70 38.09 -27.76
N PRO A 47 17.34 36.93 -27.98
CA PRO A 47 18.09 36.23 -26.95
C PRO A 47 19.41 36.93 -26.59
N THR A 48 19.76 36.89 -25.30
CA THR A 48 21.11 37.17 -24.80
C THR A 48 22.01 35.94 -24.96
N GLU A 49 23.27 36.00 -24.51
CA GLU A 49 24.08 34.78 -24.44
C GLU A 49 23.40 33.72 -23.54
N PRO A 50 23.28 32.46 -24.00
CA PRO A 50 22.62 31.39 -23.25
C PRO A 50 23.48 30.95 -22.06
N ASN A 51 22.84 30.66 -20.93
CA ASN A 51 23.53 30.19 -19.73
C ASN A 51 24.08 28.74 -19.93
N PRO A 52 25.00 28.25 -19.07
CA PRO A 52 25.59 26.92 -19.23
C PRO A 52 24.58 25.76 -19.21
N VAL A 53 23.46 25.88 -18.50
CA VAL A 53 22.38 24.88 -18.46
C VAL A 53 21.66 24.84 -19.81
N ASP A 54 21.29 25.99 -20.35
CA ASP A 54 20.68 26.11 -21.69
C ASP A 54 21.61 25.55 -22.77
N VAL A 55 22.91 25.88 -22.72
CA VAL A 55 23.93 25.37 -23.64
C VAL A 55 24.06 23.84 -23.58
N HIS A 56 23.97 23.25 -22.38
CA HIS A 56 24.02 21.80 -22.17
C HIS A 56 22.75 21.11 -22.69
N LEU A 57 21.58 21.53 -22.18
CA LEU A 57 20.31 20.88 -22.48
C LEU A 57 19.91 21.00 -23.95
N LEU A 58 20.19 22.14 -24.58
CA LEU A 58 19.92 22.34 -26.01
C LEU A 58 21.09 21.92 -26.91
N SER A 59 22.21 21.45 -26.35
CA SER A 59 23.43 21.05 -27.09
C SER A 59 23.88 22.08 -28.14
N LEU A 60 23.83 23.37 -27.77
CA LEU A 60 24.18 24.48 -28.68
C LEU A 60 25.64 24.41 -29.17
N LYS A 61 26.51 23.79 -28.37
CA LYS A 61 27.94 23.60 -28.65
C LYS A 61 28.27 22.10 -28.73
N THR A 62 29.29 21.75 -29.51
CA THR A 62 29.68 20.34 -29.70
C THR A 62 30.09 19.72 -28.35
N PRO A 63 29.59 18.53 -27.99
CA PRO A 63 29.97 17.86 -26.74
C PRO A 63 31.49 17.75 -26.59
N GLY A 64 32.00 18.01 -25.39
CA GLY A 64 33.42 17.95 -25.07
C GLY A 64 34.30 19.10 -25.56
N THR A 65 33.82 19.99 -26.45
CA THR A 65 34.68 21.03 -27.07
C THR A 65 34.73 22.35 -26.31
N THR A 66 33.83 22.57 -25.36
CA THR A 66 33.76 23.82 -24.61
C THR A 66 33.91 23.60 -23.12
N CYS A 67 34.70 24.48 -22.51
CA CYS A 67 34.79 24.64 -21.08
C CYS A 67 34.62 26.12 -20.73
N PRO A 68 33.88 26.44 -19.65
CA PRO A 68 33.96 27.74 -19.00
C PRO A 68 35.36 28.00 -18.42
N GLU A 69 35.59 29.25 -17.99
CA GLU A 69 36.89 29.91 -17.86
C GLU A 69 38.06 29.04 -17.34
N GLY A 70 39.06 28.81 -18.19
CA GLY A 70 40.39 28.32 -17.78
C GLY A 70 40.58 26.80 -17.65
N CYS A 71 39.57 25.98 -17.93
CA CYS A 71 39.70 24.52 -17.80
C CYS A 71 40.54 23.86 -18.93
N ASN A 72 41.32 22.84 -18.56
CA ASN A 72 42.24 22.12 -19.46
C ASN A 72 41.52 21.07 -20.33
N LEU A 73 41.30 21.37 -21.62
CA LEU A 73 40.68 20.48 -22.63
C LEU A 73 41.56 19.30 -23.10
N LYS A 74 42.32 18.66 -22.19
CA LYS A 74 42.99 17.37 -22.43
C LYS A 74 42.17 16.22 -21.84
N PRO A 75 42.20 14.99 -22.41
CA PRO A 75 41.61 13.82 -21.77
C PRO A 75 42.21 13.57 -20.38
N ALA A 76 41.41 13.03 -19.45
CA ALA A 76 41.90 12.67 -18.13
C ALA A 76 42.86 11.48 -18.19
N THR A 77 43.99 11.60 -17.50
CA THR A 77 45.05 10.57 -17.43
C THR A 77 44.97 9.71 -16.18
N SER A 78 44.16 10.10 -15.19
CA SER A 78 43.98 9.42 -13.91
C SER A 78 42.54 9.53 -13.39
N PRO A 79 42.09 8.62 -12.51
CA PRO A 79 40.78 8.73 -11.85
C PRO A 79 40.59 10.05 -11.11
N GLN A 80 41.63 10.59 -10.47
CA GLN A 80 41.58 11.86 -9.74
C GLN A 80 41.34 13.04 -10.68
N GLU A 81 42.03 13.08 -11.81
CA GLU A 81 41.82 14.11 -12.83
C GLU A 81 40.41 14.01 -13.44
N ALA A 82 39.94 12.78 -13.69
CA ALA A 82 38.59 12.54 -14.22
C ALA A 82 37.49 12.98 -13.24
N ILE A 83 37.61 12.63 -11.95
CA ILE A 83 36.69 13.08 -10.89
C ILE A 83 36.63 14.60 -10.85
N LYS A 84 37.79 15.27 -10.86
CA LYS A 84 37.85 16.73 -10.85
C LYS A 84 37.12 17.32 -12.07
N LYS A 85 37.45 16.85 -13.28
CA LYS A 85 36.80 17.30 -14.52
C LYS A 85 35.27 17.11 -14.49
N SER A 86 34.78 15.96 -14.02
CA SER A 86 33.33 15.73 -13.92
C SER A 86 32.66 16.60 -12.85
N ILE A 87 33.32 16.92 -11.73
CA ILE A 87 32.78 17.87 -10.75
C ILE A 87 32.78 19.29 -11.33
N ASP A 88 33.90 19.71 -11.93
CA ASP A 88 34.05 21.02 -12.57
C ASP A 88 32.99 21.20 -13.67
N TYR A 89 32.70 20.19 -14.49
CA TYR A 89 31.61 20.24 -15.48
C TYR A 89 30.22 20.18 -14.86
N PHE A 90 29.94 19.15 -14.06
CA PHE A 90 28.56 18.83 -13.64
C PHE A 90 28.00 19.85 -12.66
N SER A 91 28.86 20.51 -11.86
CA SER A 91 28.44 21.65 -11.01
C SER A 91 27.96 22.86 -11.80
N GLN A 92 28.40 23.03 -13.05
CA GLN A 92 28.05 24.21 -13.87
C GLN A 92 26.79 24.01 -14.71
N VAL A 93 26.30 22.78 -14.83
CA VAL A 93 24.96 22.46 -15.34
C VAL A 93 23.94 22.26 -14.20
N GLN A 94 24.32 22.60 -12.97
CA GLN A 94 23.38 22.79 -11.87
C GLN A 94 22.55 24.07 -12.11
N THR A 95 21.26 23.99 -11.82
CA THR A 95 20.32 25.10 -11.98
C THR A 95 20.42 26.10 -10.81
N LYS A 96 19.89 27.32 -11.01
CA LYS A 96 19.98 28.44 -10.05
C LYS A 96 19.34 28.17 -8.66
N ASP A 97 18.42 27.22 -8.57
CA ASP A 97 17.75 26.78 -7.34
C ASP A 97 18.36 25.47 -6.76
N GLY A 98 19.44 24.97 -7.36
CA GLY A 98 20.28 23.91 -6.81
C GLY A 98 19.96 22.48 -7.26
N HIS A 99 19.00 22.27 -8.17
CA HIS A 99 18.74 20.94 -8.75
C HIS A 99 19.50 20.75 -10.07
N TRP A 100 19.41 19.55 -10.66
CA TRP A 100 19.90 19.27 -12.01
C TRP A 100 18.73 18.98 -12.94
N ALA A 101 18.49 19.88 -13.88
CA ALA A 101 17.55 19.65 -14.97
C ALA A 101 18.07 18.56 -15.93
N GLY A 102 17.19 17.99 -16.75
CA GLY A 102 17.57 16.92 -17.69
C GLY A 102 16.39 16.45 -18.54
N ASP A 103 16.69 15.86 -19.70
CA ASP A 103 15.67 15.25 -20.54
C ASP A 103 15.15 13.94 -19.90
N TYR A 104 13.83 13.89 -19.71
CA TYR A 104 13.08 12.76 -19.15
C TYR A 104 12.04 12.21 -20.17
N GLY A 105 12.22 12.52 -21.46
CA GLY A 105 11.44 11.96 -22.55
C GLY A 105 11.80 10.49 -22.86
N GLY A 106 11.23 9.96 -23.95
CA GLY A 106 11.43 8.58 -24.38
C GLY A 106 10.14 7.89 -24.85
N PRO A 107 9.07 7.89 -24.03
CA PRO A 107 7.76 7.38 -24.42
C PRO A 107 7.10 8.22 -25.53
N MET A 108 6.62 7.58 -26.59
CA MET A 108 6.11 8.23 -27.80
C MET A 108 4.58 8.32 -27.86
N PHE A 109 3.88 8.18 -26.73
CA PHE A 109 2.42 8.31 -26.63
C PHE A 109 1.96 9.49 -25.75
N LEU A 110 2.90 10.26 -25.16
CA LEU A 110 2.60 11.39 -24.27
C LEU A 110 2.17 12.65 -25.05
N LEU A 111 3.02 13.11 -25.98
CA LEU A 111 2.77 14.28 -26.83
C LEU A 111 1.44 14.20 -27.61
N PRO A 112 1.04 13.06 -28.21
CA PRO A 112 -0.26 12.94 -28.86
C PRO A 112 -1.45 13.22 -27.95
N GLY A 113 -1.43 12.71 -26.71
CA GLY A 113 -2.50 12.98 -25.73
C GLY A 113 -2.62 14.47 -25.39
N LEU A 114 -1.49 15.15 -25.22
CA LEU A 114 -1.46 16.60 -25.02
C LEU A 114 -2.03 17.34 -26.23
N VAL A 115 -1.49 17.11 -27.43
CA VAL A 115 -1.86 17.84 -28.65
C VAL A 115 -3.32 17.59 -29.03
N ILE A 116 -3.82 16.36 -28.88
CA ILE A 116 -5.25 16.05 -29.03
C ILE A 116 -6.07 16.83 -28.00
N THR A 117 -5.66 16.87 -26.72
CA THR A 117 -6.40 17.63 -25.69
C THR A 117 -6.39 19.14 -25.98
N CYS A 118 -5.28 19.70 -26.44
CA CYS A 118 -5.21 21.10 -26.89
C CYS A 118 -6.24 21.37 -27.99
N TYR A 119 -6.26 20.52 -29.02
CA TYR A 119 -7.19 20.64 -30.15
C TYR A 119 -8.66 20.54 -29.72
N VAL A 120 -9.00 19.53 -28.92
CA VAL A 120 -10.38 19.28 -28.45
C VAL A 120 -10.88 20.38 -27.51
N THR A 121 -10.00 21.01 -26.73
CA THR A 121 -10.35 22.12 -25.83
C THR A 121 -10.32 23.49 -26.50
N GLY A 122 -9.86 23.58 -27.76
CA GLY A 122 -9.66 24.85 -28.47
C GLY A 122 -8.46 25.65 -27.96
N TYR A 123 -7.56 25.02 -27.20
CA TYR A 123 -6.35 25.67 -26.71
C TYR A 123 -5.29 25.76 -27.83
N ALA A 124 -4.88 26.98 -28.15
CA ALA A 124 -3.81 27.23 -29.12
C ALA A 124 -2.42 27.07 -28.47
N LEU A 125 -1.70 26.00 -28.84
CA LEU A 125 -0.27 25.88 -28.52
C LEU A 125 0.51 27.05 -29.16
N PRO A 126 1.49 27.68 -28.47
CA PRO A 126 2.29 28.73 -29.08
C PRO A 126 3.07 28.23 -30.30
N GLU A 127 3.13 29.02 -31.37
CA GLU A 127 3.79 28.63 -32.64
C GLU A 127 5.23 28.07 -32.46
N PRO A 128 6.12 28.68 -31.63
CA PRO A 128 7.45 28.13 -31.41
C PRO A 128 7.41 26.71 -30.85
N HIS A 129 6.49 26.42 -29.93
CA HIS A 129 6.30 25.08 -29.37
C HIS A 129 5.77 24.08 -30.41
N GLN A 130 4.82 24.49 -31.27
CA GLN A 130 4.34 23.64 -32.36
C GLN A 130 5.48 23.25 -33.32
N ARG A 131 6.32 24.22 -33.71
CA ARG A 131 7.50 24.02 -34.57
C ARG A 131 8.49 23.04 -33.97
N GLU A 132 8.75 23.16 -32.66
CA GLU A 132 9.65 22.28 -31.92
C GLU A 132 9.11 20.85 -31.76
N ILE A 133 7.79 20.69 -31.52
CA ILE A 133 7.14 19.36 -31.52
C ILE A 133 7.24 18.71 -32.89
N ILE A 134 6.90 19.42 -33.98
CA ILE A 134 7.02 18.90 -35.36
C ILE A 134 8.45 18.43 -35.63
N ARG A 135 9.45 19.23 -35.25
CA ARG A 135 10.87 18.85 -35.46
C ARG A 135 11.27 17.63 -34.62
N TYR A 136 10.84 17.55 -33.36
CA TYR A 136 11.07 16.36 -32.52
C TYR A 136 10.51 15.09 -33.16
N LEU A 137 9.25 15.13 -33.62
CA LEU A 137 8.61 13.96 -34.23
C LEU A 137 9.35 13.52 -35.50
N PHE A 138 9.71 14.44 -36.39
CA PHE A 138 10.52 14.08 -37.56
C PHE A 138 11.93 13.58 -37.21
N ASN A 139 12.57 14.10 -36.17
CA ASN A 139 13.88 13.62 -35.70
C ASN A 139 13.79 12.20 -35.07
N ARG A 140 12.61 11.77 -34.63
CA ARG A 140 12.35 10.43 -34.08
C ARG A 140 11.67 9.47 -35.06
N GLN A 141 11.42 9.92 -36.28
CA GLN A 141 10.81 9.09 -37.32
C GLN A 141 11.81 8.03 -37.79
N ASN A 142 11.35 6.78 -37.92
CA ASN A 142 12.17 5.71 -38.46
C ASN A 142 12.53 6.03 -39.93
N PRO A 143 13.82 6.16 -40.29
CA PRO A 143 14.20 6.60 -41.63
C PRO A 143 13.87 5.57 -42.72
N ASN A 144 13.76 4.28 -42.36
CA ASN A 144 13.57 3.18 -43.30
C ASN A 144 12.11 3.06 -43.73
N ASP A 145 11.19 2.97 -42.76
CA ASP A 145 9.75 2.74 -43.01
C ASP A 145 8.88 3.98 -42.81
N GLY A 146 9.35 5.01 -42.11
CA GLY A 146 8.60 6.25 -41.85
C GLY A 146 7.65 6.19 -40.66
N GLY A 147 7.60 5.09 -39.91
CA GLY A 147 6.79 4.97 -38.70
C GLY A 147 7.45 5.49 -37.42
N TRP A 148 6.76 5.28 -36.31
CA TRP A 148 7.23 5.46 -34.94
C TRP A 148 6.75 4.26 -34.09
N GLY A 149 7.52 3.91 -33.06
CA GLY A 149 7.12 2.90 -32.07
C GLY A 149 6.72 3.50 -30.72
N LEU A 150 6.40 2.63 -29.75
CA LEU A 150 6.02 2.97 -28.37
C LEU A 150 7.00 3.90 -27.62
N HIS A 151 8.30 3.84 -27.93
CA HIS A 151 9.36 4.70 -27.37
C HIS A 151 10.46 4.99 -28.41
N ILE A 152 11.37 5.94 -28.15
CA ILE A 152 12.39 6.43 -29.11
C ILE A 152 13.42 5.39 -29.61
N GLU A 153 13.45 4.18 -29.04
CA GLU A 153 14.30 3.05 -29.50
C GLU A 153 13.47 1.84 -29.97
N ALA A 154 12.13 1.97 -30.01
CA ALA A 154 11.24 0.92 -30.49
C ALA A 154 11.29 0.82 -32.03
N HIS A 155 10.96 -0.37 -32.54
CA HIS A 155 10.59 -0.53 -33.94
C HIS A 155 9.22 0.12 -34.21
N SER A 156 8.95 0.51 -35.45
CA SER A 156 7.69 1.14 -35.83
C SER A 156 6.48 0.22 -35.57
N ASP A 157 5.46 0.74 -34.91
CA ASP A 157 4.22 0.04 -34.56
C ASP A 157 2.98 0.89 -34.92
N ILE A 158 1.76 0.36 -34.69
CA ILE A 158 0.53 1.07 -35.07
C ILE A 158 0.23 2.18 -34.06
N PHE A 159 0.50 1.97 -32.77
CA PHE A 159 0.23 2.91 -31.69
C PHE A 159 1.02 4.21 -31.84
N GLY A 160 2.34 4.09 -31.96
CA GLY A 160 3.24 5.21 -32.23
C GLY A 160 2.91 5.86 -33.57
N THR A 161 2.84 5.08 -34.66
CA THR A 161 2.68 5.69 -35.99
C THR A 161 1.34 6.41 -36.16
N ALA A 162 0.22 5.81 -35.77
CA ALA A 162 -1.10 6.44 -35.93
C ALA A 162 -1.25 7.70 -35.07
N LEU A 163 -0.78 7.66 -33.82
CA LEU A 163 -0.84 8.83 -32.94
C LEU A 163 0.10 9.96 -33.38
N GLN A 164 1.32 9.65 -33.83
CA GLN A 164 2.25 10.69 -34.28
C GLN A 164 1.89 11.26 -35.66
N TYR A 165 1.36 10.44 -36.57
CA TYR A 165 0.74 10.93 -37.80
C TYR A 165 -0.39 11.92 -37.48
N THR A 166 -1.33 11.53 -36.61
CA THR A 166 -2.45 12.36 -36.18
C THR A 166 -1.97 13.68 -35.54
N THR A 167 -0.92 13.62 -34.72
CA THR A 167 -0.31 14.78 -34.06
C THR A 167 0.27 15.76 -35.07
N LEU A 168 1.03 15.29 -36.06
CA LEU A 168 1.58 16.14 -37.13
C LEU A 168 0.48 16.82 -37.95
N ARG A 169 -0.61 16.10 -38.25
CA ARG A 169 -1.77 16.65 -38.97
C ARG A 169 -2.52 17.71 -38.16
N ILE A 170 -2.69 17.53 -36.84
CA ILE A 170 -3.24 18.55 -35.93
C ILE A 170 -2.37 19.81 -35.87
N LEU A 171 -1.04 19.66 -35.88
CA LEU A 171 -0.08 20.76 -35.92
C LEU A 171 0.08 21.39 -37.33
N GLY A 172 -0.85 21.10 -38.25
CA GLY A 172 -0.93 21.76 -39.56
C GLY A 172 0.01 21.22 -40.64
N VAL A 173 0.71 20.10 -40.41
CA VAL A 173 1.57 19.50 -41.45
C VAL A 173 0.69 18.86 -42.54
N PRO A 174 0.92 19.15 -43.84
CA PRO A 174 0.13 18.57 -44.94
C PRO A 174 0.22 17.04 -45.06
N ALA A 175 -0.86 16.41 -45.52
CA ALA A 175 -0.96 14.96 -45.71
C ALA A 175 -0.07 14.41 -46.84
N ASP A 176 0.38 15.27 -47.75
CA ASP A 176 1.24 14.98 -48.90
C ASP A 176 2.71 15.34 -48.66
N GLU A 177 3.05 15.90 -47.49
CA GLU A 177 4.44 16.11 -47.08
C GLU A 177 5.17 14.75 -47.10
N PRO A 178 6.37 14.61 -47.70
CA PRO A 178 6.94 13.30 -48.02
C PRO A 178 7.16 12.35 -46.83
N ARG A 179 7.48 12.89 -45.64
CA ARG A 179 7.66 12.11 -44.41
C ARG A 179 6.31 11.70 -43.82
N VAL A 180 5.32 12.59 -43.84
CA VAL A 180 3.93 12.29 -43.42
C VAL A 180 3.28 11.27 -44.34
N ALA A 181 3.45 11.41 -45.66
CA ALA A 181 2.97 10.46 -46.65
C ALA A 181 3.62 9.08 -46.48
N LYS A 182 4.92 9.02 -46.15
CA LYS A 182 5.63 7.77 -45.84
C LYS A 182 5.07 7.09 -44.58
N ALA A 183 4.83 7.85 -43.51
CA ALA A 183 4.18 7.35 -42.30
C ALA A 183 2.78 6.77 -42.58
N ARG A 184 1.96 7.46 -43.39
CA ARG A 184 0.65 6.94 -43.83
C ARG A 184 0.80 5.64 -44.62
N ALA A 185 1.78 5.56 -45.54
CA ALA A 185 2.03 4.34 -46.31
C ALA A 185 2.37 3.14 -45.41
N PHE A 186 3.22 3.32 -44.40
CA PHE A 186 3.48 2.29 -43.39
C PHE A 186 2.21 1.90 -42.61
N LEU A 187 1.46 2.89 -42.13
CA LEU A 187 0.23 2.67 -41.35
C LEU A 187 -0.80 1.85 -42.12
N LEU A 188 -1.10 2.25 -43.36
CA LEU A 188 -2.07 1.56 -44.23
C LEU A 188 -1.58 0.16 -44.62
N ALA A 189 -0.29 0.00 -44.95
CA ALA A 189 0.30 -1.30 -45.27
C ALA A 189 0.21 -2.32 -44.11
N ASN A 190 0.13 -1.85 -42.86
CA ASN A 190 -0.01 -2.69 -41.66
C ASN A 190 -1.44 -2.72 -41.08
N GLY A 191 -2.46 -2.36 -41.89
CA GLY A 191 -3.88 -2.50 -41.53
C GLY A 191 -4.59 -1.24 -41.05
N GLY A 192 -3.93 -0.08 -41.09
CA GLY A 192 -4.47 1.19 -40.61
C GLY A 192 -4.64 1.25 -39.10
N ALA A 193 -5.35 2.27 -38.61
CA ALA A 193 -5.59 2.49 -37.19
C ALA A 193 -6.66 1.55 -36.57
N LEU A 194 -7.23 0.59 -37.32
CA LEU A 194 -8.22 -0.36 -36.78
C LEU A 194 -7.67 -1.19 -35.62
N GLY A 195 -6.45 -1.69 -35.80
CA GLY A 195 -5.71 -2.54 -34.84
C GLY A 195 -4.85 -1.76 -33.85
N ILE A 196 -5.07 -0.46 -33.65
CA ILE A 196 -4.36 0.32 -32.64
C ILE A 196 -4.68 -0.20 -31.22
N PRO A 197 -3.75 -0.23 -30.24
CA PRO A 197 -4.03 -0.62 -28.84
C PRO A 197 -5.11 0.24 -28.15
N SER A 198 -5.67 -0.25 -27.04
CA SER A 198 -6.82 0.34 -26.34
C SER A 198 -6.65 1.83 -26.00
N TRP A 199 -5.46 2.23 -25.54
CA TRP A 199 -5.14 3.64 -25.25
C TRP A 199 -5.13 4.51 -26.51
N GLY A 200 -4.73 3.95 -27.66
CA GLY A 200 -4.79 4.64 -28.94
C GLY A 200 -6.23 4.79 -29.44
N LYS A 201 -7.04 3.73 -29.33
CA LYS A 201 -8.49 3.79 -29.62
C LYS A 201 -9.17 4.88 -28.80
N PHE A 202 -8.79 5.01 -27.53
CA PHE A 202 -9.32 6.03 -26.63
C PHE A 202 -9.02 7.45 -27.13
N TRP A 203 -7.76 7.76 -27.41
CA TRP A 203 -7.38 9.09 -27.90
C TRP A 203 -8.01 9.43 -29.25
N LEU A 204 -8.06 8.46 -30.17
CA LEU A 204 -8.73 8.64 -31.47
C LEU A 204 -10.26 8.77 -31.35
N ALA A 205 -10.89 8.17 -30.34
CA ALA A 205 -12.33 8.31 -30.06
C ALA A 205 -12.67 9.67 -29.42
N VAL A 206 -11.82 10.17 -28.52
CA VAL A 206 -11.89 11.55 -28.00
C VAL A 206 -11.74 12.55 -29.16
N LEU A 207 -10.84 12.29 -30.12
CA LEU A 207 -10.64 13.14 -31.31
C LEU A 207 -11.76 13.05 -32.36
N ASN A 208 -12.72 12.12 -32.26
CA ASN A 208 -13.78 11.85 -33.26
C ASN A 208 -13.30 11.18 -34.57
N VAL A 209 -12.16 10.50 -34.54
CA VAL A 209 -11.62 9.73 -35.69
C VAL A 209 -11.63 8.21 -35.45
N TYR A 210 -12.17 7.74 -34.32
CA TYR A 210 -12.49 6.34 -33.99
C TYR A 210 -13.85 6.32 -33.25
N LYS A 211 -14.63 5.23 -33.27
CA LYS A 211 -15.93 5.16 -32.57
C LYS A 211 -15.82 4.48 -31.20
N TRP A 212 -16.52 5.01 -30.20
CA TRP A 212 -16.52 4.47 -28.83
C TRP A 212 -16.98 3.00 -28.75
N GLU A 213 -17.82 2.58 -29.69
CA GLU A 213 -18.31 1.21 -29.87
C GLU A 213 -17.19 0.21 -30.21
N GLY A 214 -16.07 0.69 -30.75
CA GLY A 214 -14.87 -0.10 -31.05
C GLY A 214 -13.87 -0.21 -29.92
N LEU A 215 -14.21 0.24 -28.71
CA LEU A 215 -13.43 0.00 -27.49
C LEU A 215 -14.09 -1.07 -26.62
N ASN A 216 -13.28 -1.88 -25.93
CA ASN A 216 -13.77 -2.59 -24.76
C ASN A 216 -14.23 -1.58 -23.70
N PRO A 217 -15.32 -1.83 -22.96
CA PRO A 217 -15.85 -0.84 -22.02
C PRO A 217 -14.87 -0.48 -20.91
N ILE A 218 -14.86 0.79 -20.53
CA ILE A 218 -14.13 1.32 -19.38
C ILE A 218 -15.18 1.69 -18.30
N PRO A 219 -15.70 0.70 -17.54
CA PRO A 219 -16.88 0.88 -16.68
C PRO A 219 -16.59 1.80 -15.49
N ILE A 220 -17.13 3.02 -15.55
CA ILE A 220 -17.02 4.03 -14.50
C ILE A 220 -17.66 3.55 -13.18
N GLU A 221 -18.64 2.65 -13.25
CA GLU A 221 -19.33 2.11 -12.09
C GLU A 221 -18.43 1.26 -11.19
N LEU A 222 -17.24 0.82 -11.65
CA LEU A 222 -16.23 0.17 -10.80
C LEU A 222 -15.74 1.07 -9.67
N TRP A 223 -15.75 2.39 -9.85
CA TRP A 223 -15.33 3.35 -8.82
C TRP A 223 -16.28 3.38 -7.61
N LEU A 224 -17.52 2.91 -7.76
CA LEU A 224 -18.49 2.78 -6.67
C LEU A 224 -18.36 1.44 -5.90
N VAL A 225 -17.48 0.53 -6.33
CA VAL A 225 -17.26 -0.75 -5.65
C VAL A 225 -16.61 -0.50 -4.28
N PRO A 226 -17.17 -1.01 -3.16
CA PRO A 226 -16.63 -0.74 -1.83
C PRO A 226 -15.18 -1.22 -1.68
N TYR A 227 -14.31 -0.38 -1.11
CA TYR A 227 -12.85 -0.61 -0.99
C TYR A 227 -12.44 -1.99 -0.42
N LYS A 228 -13.29 -2.63 0.41
CA LYS A 228 -13.04 -3.99 0.91
C LYS A 228 -12.96 -5.06 -0.19
N TRP A 229 -13.53 -4.83 -1.37
CA TRP A 229 -13.50 -5.75 -2.50
C TRP A 229 -12.15 -5.67 -3.25
N PRO A 230 -11.52 -6.80 -3.61
CA PRO A 230 -10.20 -6.81 -4.26
C PRO A 230 -10.10 -6.11 -5.62
N VAL A 231 -11.23 -5.93 -6.32
CA VAL A 231 -11.32 -5.32 -7.66
C VAL A 231 -11.55 -3.80 -7.63
N CYS A 232 -11.72 -3.19 -6.45
CA CYS A 232 -11.92 -1.74 -6.32
C CYS A 232 -10.72 -0.96 -6.88
N PRO A 233 -10.90 0.04 -7.77
CA PRO A 233 -9.81 0.81 -8.37
C PRO A 233 -8.87 1.51 -7.38
N GLY A 234 -9.35 1.89 -6.19
CA GLY A 234 -8.50 2.45 -5.12
C GLY A 234 -7.41 1.50 -4.59
N ARG A 235 -7.47 0.22 -4.96
CA ARG A 235 -6.48 -0.82 -4.63
C ARG A 235 -5.52 -1.13 -5.78
N TRP A 236 -5.72 -0.55 -6.96
CA TRP A 236 -4.82 -0.70 -8.08
C TRP A 236 -3.61 0.23 -7.93
N TRP A 237 -2.55 -0.02 -8.68
CA TRP A 237 -1.38 0.87 -8.78
C TRP A 237 -1.82 2.32 -9.09
N CYS A 238 -1.15 3.30 -8.47
CA CYS A 238 -1.49 4.71 -8.61
C CYS A 238 -1.51 5.17 -10.08
N HIS A 239 -0.46 4.91 -10.86
CA HIS A 239 -0.41 5.26 -12.29
C HIS A 239 -1.55 4.63 -13.10
N CYS A 240 -1.84 3.35 -12.87
CA CYS A 240 -2.94 2.66 -13.54
C CYS A 240 -4.29 3.32 -13.20
N ARG A 241 -4.63 3.47 -11.91
CA ARG A 241 -5.93 4.05 -11.52
C ARG A 241 -6.06 5.52 -11.92
N MET A 242 -4.97 6.30 -11.87
CA MET A 242 -4.97 7.72 -12.22
C MET A 242 -5.09 7.97 -13.73
N VAL A 243 -4.69 7.02 -14.57
CA VAL A 243 -4.99 7.05 -16.02
C VAL A 243 -6.42 6.57 -16.28
N TYR A 244 -6.84 5.43 -15.71
CA TYR A 244 -8.17 4.88 -15.97
C TYR A 244 -9.32 5.70 -15.34
N LEU A 245 -9.06 6.55 -14.33
CA LEU A 245 -10.04 7.46 -13.73
C LEU A 245 -10.64 8.44 -14.77
N PRO A 246 -9.86 9.39 -15.35
CA PRO A 246 -10.38 10.30 -16.38
C PRO A 246 -10.78 9.56 -17.67
N MET A 247 -10.12 8.46 -18.04
CA MET A 247 -10.56 7.66 -19.18
C MET A 247 -11.97 7.09 -18.99
N SER A 248 -12.29 6.57 -17.79
CA SER A 248 -13.63 6.05 -17.49
C SER A 248 -14.69 7.14 -17.47
N TYR A 249 -14.35 8.35 -16.98
CA TYR A 249 -15.22 9.52 -17.01
C TYR A 249 -15.56 9.96 -18.44
N LEU A 250 -14.55 10.08 -19.31
CA LEU A 250 -14.74 10.46 -20.72
C LEU A 250 -15.45 9.35 -21.52
N TYR A 251 -15.15 8.06 -21.24
CA TYR A 251 -15.83 6.92 -21.85
C TYR A 251 -17.31 6.83 -21.46
N ALA A 252 -17.66 7.09 -20.19
CA ALA A 252 -19.04 7.07 -19.72
C ALA A 252 -19.89 8.18 -20.35
N ARG A 253 -19.27 9.34 -20.61
CA ARG A 253 -19.90 10.49 -21.27
C ARG A 253 -19.85 10.44 -22.80
N LYS A 254 -19.11 9.48 -23.39
CA LYS A 254 -18.80 9.40 -24.83
C LYS A 254 -18.25 10.73 -25.38
N THR A 255 -17.40 11.39 -24.60
CA THR A 255 -16.88 12.73 -24.93
C THR A 255 -16.07 12.70 -26.21
N THR A 256 -16.47 13.48 -27.21
CA THR A 256 -15.87 13.44 -28.54
C THR A 256 -15.83 14.84 -29.15
N CYS A 257 -14.74 15.15 -29.86
CA CYS A 257 -14.52 16.42 -30.53
C CYS A 257 -15.63 16.77 -31.54
N VAL A 258 -15.87 18.06 -31.75
CA VAL A 258 -16.68 18.53 -32.89
C VAL A 258 -16.02 18.09 -34.20
N GLU A 259 -16.82 17.67 -35.17
CA GLU A 259 -16.34 17.28 -36.49
C GLU A 259 -15.90 18.51 -37.29
N THR A 260 -14.61 18.62 -37.55
CA THR A 260 -14.00 19.63 -38.44
C THR A 260 -13.60 18.99 -39.77
N GLU A 261 -13.14 19.80 -40.74
CA GLU A 261 -12.63 19.24 -42.00
C GLU A 261 -11.38 18.37 -41.77
N LEU A 262 -10.49 18.76 -40.85
CA LEU A 262 -9.34 17.93 -40.46
C LEU A 262 -9.77 16.56 -39.90
N ILE A 263 -10.86 16.50 -39.11
CA ILE A 263 -11.42 15.22 -38.62
C ILE A 263 -11.91 14.37 -39.80
N ARG A 264 -12.51 14.98 -40.83
CA ARG A 264 -12.95 14.27 -42.05
C ARG A 264 -11.79 13.81 -42.93
N GLU A 265 -10.70 14.57 -43.00
CA GLU A 265 -9.45 14.17 -43.63
C GLU A 265 -8.83 12.96 -42.90
N LEU A 266 -8.63 13.06 -41.59
CA LEU A 266 -8.07 11.98 -40.77
C LEU A 266 -8.87 10.67 -40.86
N ARG A 267 -10.20 10.73 -40.92
CA ARG A 267 -11.06 9.54 -41.15
C ARG A 267 -10.85 8.88 -42.51
N LYS A 268 -10.32 9.58 -43.51
CA LYS A 268 -9.94 9.01 -44.83
C LYS A 268 -8.47 8.58 -44.84
N GLU A 269 -7.63 9.22 -44.04
CA GLU A 269 -6.17 9.01 -44.03
C GLU A 269 -5.71 7.82 -43.15
N LEU A 270 -6.44 7.51 -42.07
CA LEU A 270 -6.04 6.54 -41.05
C LEU A 270 -6.46 5.08 -41.33
N TYR A 271 -7.31 4.83 -42.33
CA TYR A 271 -7.98 3.54 -42.53
C TYR A 271 -7.92 3.05 -43.99
N ASN A 272 -7.84 1.73 -44.18
CA ASN A 272 -7.88 1.09 -45.50
C ASN A 272 -9.31 0.99 -46.08
N GLU A 273 -10.32 1.02 -45.21
CA GLU A 273 -11.74 0.92 -45.55
C GLU A 273 -12.42 2.29 -45.35
N ALA A 274 -13.56 2.51 -46.01
CA ALA A 274 -14.34 3.72 -45.79
C ALA A 274 -14.83 3.77 -44.33
N TYR A 275 -14.69 4.94 -43.69
CA TYR A 275 -14.92 5.12 -42.26
C TYR A 275 -16.34 4.70 -41.81
N GLU A 276 -17.32 4.94 -42.69
CA GLU A 276 -18.74 4.65 -42.50
C GLU A 276 -19.08 3.16 -42.62
N SER A 277 -18.22 2.35 -43.28
CA SER A 277 -18.42 0.90 -43.44
C SER A 277 -17.75 0.05 -42.35
N ILE A 278 -16.90 0.64 -41.50
CA ILE A 278 -16.16 -0.09 -40.46
C ILE A 278 -17.14 -0.69 -39.43
N SER A 279 -17.09 -2.02 -39.24
CA SER A 279 -17.80 -2.69 -38.15
C SER A 279 -17.09 -2.44 -36.82
N TRP A 280 -17.36 -1.30 -36.19
CA TRP A 280 -16.68 -0.85 -34.98
C TRP A 280 -16.74 -1.87 -33.84
N ALA A 281 -17.90 -2.50 -33.62
CA ALA A 281 -18.08 -3.46 -32.54
C ALA A 281 -17.16 -4.69 -32.61
N ASP A 282 -16.63 -5.03 -33.79
CA ASP A 282 -15.69 -6.14 -33.97
C ASP A 282 -14.24 -5.71 -33.68
N GLN A 283 -13.96 -4.40 -33.76
CA GLN A 283 -12.62 -3.85 -33.54
C GLN A 283 -12.21 -3.82 -32.06
N ARG A 284 -13.13 -4.06 -31.11
CA ARG A 284 -12.87 -3.99 -29.66
C ARG A 284 -11.64 -4.79 -29.22
N ASN A 285 -11.52 -6.02 -29.71
CA ASN A 285 -10.39 -6.93 -29.44
C ASN A 285 -9.39 -7.00 -30.61
N ASN A 286 -9.56 -6.21 -31.66
CA ASN A 286 -8.59 -6.08 -32.74
C ASN A 286 -7.42 -5.22 -32.25
N VAL A 287 -6.24 -5.82 -32.12
CA VAL A 287 -4.98 -5.13 -31.81
C VAL A 287 -3.89 -5.79 -32.66
N SER A 288 -3.07 -4.98 -33.29
CA SER A 288 -1.98 -5.38 -34.17
C SER A 288 -0.94 -6.23 -33.46
N LYS A 289 -0.34 -7.18 -34.19
CA LYS A 289 0.74 -8.03 -33.69
C LYS A 289 2.05 -7.26 -33.47
N LEU A 290 2.21 -6.08 -34.08
CA LEU A 290 3.38 -5.22 -33.86
C LEU A 290 3.39 -4.62 -32.44
N ASP A 291 2.19 -4.36 -31.91
CA ASP A 291 1.98 -3.66 -30.64
C ASP A 291 1.73 -4.62 -29.46
N MET A 292 1.41 -5.89 -29.73
CA MET A 292 0.93 -6.85 -28.74
C MET A 292 2.04 -7.42 -27.84
N TYR A 293 2.32 -6.75 -26.71
CA TYR A 293 3.26 -7.22 -25.69
C TYR A 293 2.61 -8.14 -24.64
N ASN A 294 1.42 -7.77 -24.16
CA ASN A 294 0.71 -8.45 -23.08
C ASN A 294 -0.74 -8.80 -23.51
N PRO A 295 -0.96 -9.96 -24.17
CA PRO A 295 -2.28 -10.36 -24.66
C PRO A 295 -3.33 -10.49 -23.55
N HIS A 296 -4.55 -10.00 -23.81
CA HIS A 296 -5.67 -10.21 -22.88
C HIS A 296 -5.90 -11.70 -22.61
N THR A 297 -6.00 -12.03 -21.32
CA THR A 297 -6.34 -13.37 -20.85
C THR A 297 -7.74 -13.78 -21.32
N THR A 298 -8.02 -15.09 -21.39
CA THR A 298 -9.37 -15.60 -21.68
C THR A 298 -10.39 -15.06 -20.68
N LEU A 299 -10.01 -14.92 -19.40
CA LEU A 299 -10.83 -14.32 -18.36
C LEU A 299 -11.20 -12.87 -18.70
N LEU A 300 -10.22 -12.03 -19.05
CA LEU A 300 -10.47 -10.63 -19.41
C LEU A 300 -11.32 -10.52 -20.67
N LYS A 301 -11.12 -11.36 -21.69
CA LYS A 301 -11.97 -11.40 -22.89
C LYS A 301 -13.43 -11.75 -22.56
N THR A 302 -13.66 -12.70 -21.65
CA THR A 302 -15.01 -13.03 -21.15
C THR A 302 -15.62 -11.87 -20.37
N VAL A 303 -14.85 -11.23 -19.49
CA VAL A 303 -15.28 -10.07 -18.69
C VAL A 303 -15.63 -8.88 -19.59
N ASN A 304 -14.79 -8.54 -20.57
CA ASN A 304 -15.04 -7.48 -21.55
C ASN A 304 -16.30 -7.77 -22.40
N SER A 305 -16.57 -9.04 -22.70
CA SER A 305 -17.79 -9.45 -23.41
C SER A 305 -19.05 -9.24 -22.56
N ALA A 306 -18.99 -9.58 -21.27
CA ALA A 306 -20.07 -9.33 -20.32
C ALA A 306 -20.27 -7.83 -20.04
N LEU A 307 -19.17 -7.07 -19.88
CA LEU A 307 -19.19 -5.62 -19.72
C LEU A 307 -19.77 -4.92 -20.95
N TYR A 308 -19.54 -5.42 -22.16
CA TYR A 308 -20.14 -4.86 -23.38
C TYR A 308 -21.66 -5.08 -23.45
N LEU A 309 -22.15 -6.22 -22.94
CA LEU A 309 -23.58 -6.43 -22.76
C LEU A 309 -24.15 -5.49 -21.71
N TYR A 310 -23.45 -5.29 -20.59
CA TYR A 310 -23.82 -4.29 -19.57
C TYR A 310 -23.84 -2.87 -20.14
N GLU A 311 -22.84 -2.45 -20.92
CA GLU A 311 -22.74 -1.10 -21.48
C GLU A 311 -23.95 -0.72 -22.33
N LYS A 312 -24.53 -1.69 -23.07
CA LYS A 312 -25.76 -1.50 -23.85
C LYS A 312 -27.03 -1.28 -23.00
N TYR A 313 -27.03 -1.76 -21.75
CA TYR A 313 -28.19 -1.78 -20.87
C TYR A 313 -27.86 -1.22 -19.46
N HIS A 314 -26.90 -0.30 -19.38
CA HIS A 314 -26.34 0.18 -18.13
C HIS A 314 -27.38 0.96 -17.31
N SER A 315 -27.23 1.00 -15.99
CA SER A 315 -28.09 1.82 -15.14
C SER A 315 -27.66 3.29 -15.21
N THR A 316 -28.47 4.14 -15.85
CA THR A 316 -28.22 5.59 -15.91
C THR A 316 -28.07 6.23 -14.54
N TRP A 317 -28.85 5.77 -13.55
CA TRP A 317 -28.73 6.23 -12.16
C TRP A 317 -27.37 5.87 -11.55
N LEU A 318 -26.91 4.63 -11.71
CA LEU A 318 -25.61 4.19 -11.19
C LEU A 318 -24.46 4.91 -11.90
N ARG A 319 -24.59 5.10 -13.22
CA ARG A 319 -23.63 5.83 -14.05
C ARG A 319 -23.49 7.29 -13.63
N ASN A 320 -24.59 8.01 -13.43
CA ASN A 320 -24.54 9.41 -12.97
C ASN A 320 -23.86 9.51 -11.59
N LYS A 321 -24.22 8.63 -10.65
CA LYS A 321 -23.56 8.59 -9.34
C LYS A 321 -22.05 8.30 -9.43
N ALA A 322 -21.62 7.50 -10.40
CA ALA A 322 -20.21 7.23 -10.65
C ALA A 322 -19.49 8.40 -11.34
N ILE A 323 -20.17 9.12 -12.23
CA ILE A 323 -19.69 10.37 -12.85
C ILE A 323 -19.43 11.42 -11.75
N ASP A 324 -20.37 11.63 -10.84
CA ASP A 324 -20.20 12.58 -9.72
C ASP A 324 -19.03 12.18 -8.81
N PHE A 325 -18.96 10.90 -8.42
CA PHE A 325 -17.90 10.37 -7.55
C PHE A 325 -16.50 10.50 -8.17
N THR A 326 -16.36 10.19 -9.46
CA THR A 326 -15.08 10.27 -10.17
C THR A 326 -14.66 11.71 -10.47
N PHE A 327 -15.60 12.60 -10.78
CA PHE A 327 -15.32 14.03 -10.92
C PHE A 327 -14.73 14.63 -9.64
N GLU A 328 -15.29 14.27 -8.48
CA GLU A 328 -14.77 14.69 -7.17
C GLU A 328 -13.35 14.17 -6.88
N HIS A 329 -12.99 12.97 -7.38
CA HIS A 329 -11.62 12.46 -7.28
C HIS A 329 -10.66 13.21 -8.21
N ILE A 330 -11.06 13.49 -9.45
CA ILE A 330 -10.26 14.26 -10.41
C ILE A 330 -9.99 15.67 -9.84
N ARG A 331 -11.03 16.35 -9.34
CA ARG A 331 -10.92 17.67 -8.71
C ARG A 331 -9.96 17.66 -7.52
N TYR A 332 -10.07 16.67 -6.64
CA TYR A 332 -9.20 16.57 -5.49
C TYR A 332 -7.73 16.40 -5.89
N GLU A 333 -7.41 15.55 -6.86
CA GLU A 333 -6.03 15.35 -7.30
C GLU A 333 -5.45 16.59 -8.02
N ASP A 334 -6.27 17.33 -8.78
CA ASP A 334 -5.90 18.65 -9.33
C ASP A 334 -5.60 19.68 -8.20
N GLU A 335 -6.41 19.69 -7.14
CA GLU A 335 -6.22 20.58 -5.97
C GLU A 335 -4.99 20.19 -5.13
N GLN A 336 -4.75 18.89 -4.89
CA GLN A 336 -3.64 18.42 -4.04
C GLN A 336 -2.28 18.40 -4.71
N THR A 337 -2.22 18.44 -6.03
CA THR A 337 -0.97 18.69 -6.77
C THR A 337 -0.68 20.19 -6.93
N ASN A 338 -1.52 21.07 -6.36
CA ASN A 338 -1.40 22.53 -6.25
C ASN A 338 -1.10 23.29 -7.56
N TYR A 339 -1.15 22.62 -8.72
CA TYR A 339 -0.47 23.09 -9.93
C TYR A 339 1.04 23.44 -9.71
N LEU A 340 1.66 22.79 -8.70
CA LEU A 340 3.10 22.54 -8.44
C LEU A 340 3.94 23.60 -7.62
N ASP A 341 4.45 23.27 -6.38
CA ASP A 341 5.51 24.03 -5.58
C ASP A 341 6.30 23.32 -4.38
N VAL A 342 7.66 23.41 -4.30
CA VAL A 342 8.74 22.98 -3.29
C VAL A 342 9.42 21.55 -3.49
N SER A 343 10.19 20.94 -2.56
CA SER A 343 10.90 19.63 -2.76
C SER A 343 10.84 18.52 -1.66
N GLN A 344 10.45 18.76 -0.41
CA GLN A 344 10.11 17.71 0.59
C GLN A 344 8.71 17.98 1.15
N VAL A 345 7.85 16.96 1.23
CA VAL A 345 6.43 17.10 1.60
C VAL A 345 6.32 17.51 3.08
N PRO A 346 5.83 18.73 3.40
CA PRO A 346 5.82 19.22 4.78
C PRO A 346 4.62 18.72 5.59
N GLU A 347 3.50 18.41 4.92
CA GLU A 347 2.25 17.97 5.53
C GLU A 347 1.58 16.92 4.65
N ASP A 348 0.81 16.04 5.27
CA ASP A 348 -0.04 15.07 4.58
C ASP A 348 -1.17 15.77 3.80
N ALA A 349 -1.68 15.13 2.75
CA ALA A 349 -2.85 15.65 2.03
C ALA A 349 -4.12 15.62 2.94
N PRO A 350 -5.08 16.55 2.79
CA PRO A 350 -6.35 16.49 3.48
C PRO A 350 -7.18 15.28 3.04
N GLU A 351 -7.90 14.61 3.92
CA GLU A 351 -8.82 13.51 3.58
C GLU A 351 -8.20 12.31 2.81
N MET A 352 -6.87 12.06 2.90
CA MET A 352 -6.14 10.99 2.16
C MET A 352 -6.90 9.67 1.98
N ASP A 353 -7.44 9.09 3.06
CA ASP A 353 -8.11 7.79 3.06
C ASP A 353 -9.31 7.72 2.09
N LYS A 354 -10.02 8.84 1.90
CA LYS A 354 -11.18 8.97 1.01
C LYS A 354 -10.79 8.89 -0.46
N TYR A 355 -9.60 9.40 -0.79
CA TYR A 355 -9.06 9.50 -2.15
C TYR A 355 -7.94 8.47 -2.41
N TYR A 356 -7.78 7.51 -1.49
CA TYR A 356 -6.79 6.42 -1.57
C TYR A 356 -5.34 6.90 -1.62
N ARG A 357 -5.00 8.08 -1.10
CA ARG A 357 -3.61 8.55 -0.99
C ARG A 357 -2.92 7.88 0.20
N HIS A 358 -1.61 7.67 0.09
CA HIS A 358 -0.77 7.18 1.18
C HIS A 358 -0.15 8.35 1.96
N ILE A 359 0.29 8.12 3.21
CA ILE A 359 0.95 9.16 4.00
C ILE A 359 2.17 9.72 3.27
N SER A 360 2.30 11.04 3.27
CA SER A 360 3.29 11.77 2.48
C SER A 360 4.15 12.71 3.31
N LYS A 361 3.74 13.10 4.53
CA LYS A 361 4.55 13.96 5.41
C LYS A 361 5.95 13.41 5.65
N GLY A 362 6.96 14.17 5.23
CA GLY A 362 8.38 13.80 5.31
C GLY A 362 8.93 13.09 4.07
N ALA A 363 8.09 12.78 3.07
CA ALA A 363 8.50 12.11 1.83
C ALA A 363 9.25 13.06 0.87
N TRP A 364 10.05 12.45 0.00
CA TRP A 364 10.55 13.09 -1.22
C TRP A 364 9.90 12.41 -2.44
N PRO A 365 9.14 13.15 -3.27
CA PRO A 365 8.68 12.68 -4.57
C PRO A 365 9.85 12.56 -5.57
N PHE A 366 9.58 11.96 -6.73
CA PHE A 366 10.58 11.80 -7.80
C PHE A 366 10.95 13.12 -8.51
N SER A 367 9.97 14.00 -8.73
CA SER A 367 10.11 15.25 -9.48
C SER A 367 10.29 16.45 -8.56
N THR A 368 9.18 16.93 -7.99
CA THR A 368 9.06 18.14 -7.17
C THR A 368 7.94 17.92 -6.13
N VAL A 369 7.79 18.74 -5.08
CA VAL A 369 6.87 18.43 -3.96
C VAL A 369 5.43 18.83 -4.18
N ASP A 370 5.22 19.91 -4.93
CA ASP A 370 4.35 19.99 -6.10
C ASP A 370 3.52 18.72 -6.36
N HIS A 371 4.19 17.64 -6.72
CA HIS A 371 3.60 16.37 -7.12
C HIS A 371 2.92 15.70 -5.92
N GLY A 372 3.49 15.87 -4.71
CA GLY A 372 2.90 15.45 -3.43
C GLY A 372 2.77 13.93 -3.24
N TRP A 373 3.18 13.16 -4.23
CA TRP A 373 3.13 11.70 -4.22
C TRP A 373 4.36 11.13 -3.50
N PRO A 374 4.19 10.41 -2.38
CA PRO A 374 5.30 9.77 -1.69
C PRO A 374 5.83 8.62 -2.54
N ILE A 375 7.15 8.43 -2.53
CA ILE A 375 7.81 7.31 -3.20
C ILE A 375 8.89 6.76 -2.27
N SER A 376 8.96 5.44 -2.14
CA SER A 376 9.79 4.76 -1.14
C SER A 376 11.30 4.96 -1.40
N ASP A 377 11.77 4.71 -2.62
CA ASP A 377 13.18 4.93 -3.01
C ASP A 377 13.56 6.41 -3.02
N CYS A 378 12.75 7.31 -3.59
CA CYS A 378 13.05 8.74 -3.62
C CYS A 378 13.16 9.32 -2.20
N THR A 379 12.26 8.90 -1.29
CA THR A 379 12.36 9.23 0.15
C THR A 379 13.62 8.63 0.78
N ALA A 380 13.98 7.39 0.44
CA ALA A 380 15.19 6.74 0.94
C ALA A 380 16.49 7.39 0.43
N GLU A 381 16.57 7.76 -0.85
CA GLU A 381 17.69 8.53 -1.43
C GLU A 381 17.76 9.94 -0.82
N GLY A 382 16.62 10.62 -0.64
CA GLY A 382 16.53 11.92 0.04
C GLY A 382 17.05 11.87 1.48
N VAL A 383 16.64 10.86 2.26
CA VAL A 383 17.18 10.56 3.60
C VAL A 383 18.68 10.29 3.55
N LYS A 384 19.16 9.45 2.61
CA LYS A 384 20.59 9.15 2.47
C LYS A 384 21.40 10.37 2.09
N ALA A 385 20.89 11.24 1.22
CA ALA A 385 21.52 12.49 0.81
C ALA A 385 21.59 13.48 1.99
N ALA A 386 20.47 13.74 2.66
CA ALA A 386 20.42 14.62 3.84
C ALA A 386 21.40 14.18 4.94
N LEU A 387 21.53 12.87 5.18
CA LEU A 387 22.49 12.30 6.13
C LEU A 387 23.95 12.33 5.63
N SER A 388 24.20 12.28 4.31
CA SER A 388 25.55 12.53 3.76
C SER A 388 25.98 13.99 3.93
N LEU A 389 25.10 14.92 3.56
CA LEU A 389 25.41 16.35 3.56
C LEU A 389 25.63 16.90 4.97
N ARG A 390 25.07 16.24 6.00
CA ARG A 390 25.28 16.57 7.41
C ARG A 390 26.73 16.56 7.88
N SER A 391 27.63 15.81 7.23
CA SER A 391 29.06 15.81 7.57
C SER A 391 29.86 16.93 6.89
N LEU A 392 29.23 17.79 6.07
CA LEU A 392 29.91 18.89 5.38
C LEU A 392 29.79 20.18 6.21
N PRO A 393 30.91 20.85 6.58
CA PRO A 393 30.90 21.95 7.55
C PRO A 393 30.25 23.24 7.05
N PHE A 394 30.00 23.34 5.75
CA PHE A 394 29.40 24.51 5.09
C PHE A 394 27.91 24.37 4.79
N ILE A 395 27.28 23.25 5.16
CA ILE A 395 25.84 23.00 4.95
C ILE A 395 25.11 23.09 6.29
N THR A 396 24.02 23.86 6.34
CA THR A 396 23.07 23.78 7.46
C THR A 396 22.22 22.51 7.28
N PRO A 397 22.36 21.48 8.13
CA PRO A 397 21.70 20.21 7.88
C PRO A 397 20.23 20.24 8.28
N ILE A 398 19.41 19.49 7.55
CA ILE A 398 18.03 19.20 7.97
C ILE A 398 18.05 18.53 9.37
N SER A 399 17.13 18.93 10.25
CA SER A 399 16.96 18.37 11.59
C SER A 399 16.74 16.85 11.52
N LEU A 400 17.31 16.08 12.46
CA LEU A 400 17.11 14.63 12.49
C LEU A 400 15.63 14.23 12.67
N ASP A 401 14.81 15.07 13.29
CA ASP A 401 13.37 14.84 13.42
C ASP A 401 12.68 14.81 12.04
N ARG A 402 12.92 15.81 11.17
CA ARG A 402 12.46 15.81 9.76
C ARG A 402 13.02 14.66 8.92
N VAL A 403 14.20 14.15 9.26
CA VAL A 403 14.73 12.92 8.61
C VAL A 403 13.99 11.69 9.12
N ALA A 404 13.60 11.67 10.40
CA ALA A 404 12.79 10.60 11.00
C ALA A 404 11.34 10.59 10.46
N GLU A 405 10.80 11.72 10.00
CA GLU A 405 9.54 11.76 9.23
C GLU A 405 9.67 10.98 7.91
N GLY A 406 10.78 11.15 7.17
CA GLY A 406 11.08 10.31 5.99
C GLY A 406 11.21 8.81 6.33
N ILE A 407 11.79 8.48 7.49
CA ILE A 407 11.82 7.09 8.00
C ILE A 407 10.41 6.58 8.34
N ASN A 408 9.50 7.44 8.83
CA ASN A 408 8.11 7.07 9.09
C ASN A 408 7.37 6.70 7.77
N VAL A 409 7.55 7.48 6.71
CA VAL A 409 7.04 7.17 5.37
C VAL A 409 7.58 5.81 4.89
N ILE A 410 8.90 5.61 4.96
CA ILE A 410 9.54 4.33 4.59
C ILE A 410 8.95 3.16 5.38
N LEU A 411 8.83 3.26 6.71
CA LEU A 411 8.26 2.18 7.53
C LEU A 411 6.81 1.86 7.15
N SER A 412 6.00 2.87 6.79
CA SER A 412 4.61 2.66 6.37
C SER A 412 4.47 1.96 5.02
N LEU A 413 5.43 2.12 4.11
CA LEU A 413 5.42 1.56 2.76
C LEU A 413 5.92 0.10 2.69
N GLN A 414 6.34 -0.51 3.81
CA GLN A 414 6.79 -1.90 3.81
C GLN A 414 5.61 -2.88 3.65
N ASN A 415 5.67 -3.71 2.61
CA ASN A 415 4.65 -4.71 2.29
C ASN A 415 4.73 -5.96 3.18
N LYS A 416 3.76 -6.87 3.05
CA LYS A 416 3.67 -8.11 3.84
C LYS A 416 4.78 -9.11 3.54
N ASP A 417 5.23 -9.16 2.29
CA ASP A 417 6.40 -9.92 1.81
C ASP A 417 7.74 -9.43 2.40
N GLY A 418 7.76 -8.23 3.01
CA GLY A 418 8.96 -7.60 3.57
C GLY A 418 9.66 -6.63 2.63
N GLY A 419 9.24 -6.56 1.36
CA GLY A 419 9.76 -5.61 0.38
C GLY A 419 9.05 -4.25 0.45
N TRP A 420 9.49 -3.36 -0.43
CA TRP A 420 8.87 -2.05 -0.66
C TRP A 420 8.44 -1.94 -2.12
N ALA A 421 7.23 -1.43 -2.29
CA ALA A 421 6.68 -0.99 -3.56
C ALA A 421 7.02 0.49 -3.82
N SER A 422 6.63 1.02 -4.97
CA SER A 422 7.06 2.34 -5.43
C SER A 422 6.37 3.49 -4.67
N TYR A 423 5.09 3.74 -4.92
CA TYR A 423 4.33 4.85 -4.35
C TYR A 423 3.53 4.46 -3.11
N GLU A 424 3.00 3.23 -3.09
CA GLU A 424 2.01 2.79 -2.10
C GLU A 424 2.19 1.29 -1.79
N ASN A 425 1.59 0.81 -0.69
CA ASN A 425 1.58 -0.63 -0.43
C ASN A 425 0.85 -1.42 -1.53
N THR A 426 1.19 -2.71 -1.66
CA THR A 426 0.47 -3.68 -2.47
C THR A 426 -0.94 -3.95 -1.88
N ARG A 427 -1.94 -3.19 -2.35
CA ARG A 427 -3.31 -3.17 -1.78
C ARG A 427 -4.20 -4.35 -2.20
N THR A 428 -3.88 -5.10 -3.25
CA THR A 428 -4.62 -6.29 -3.69
C THR A 428 -3.68 -7.38 -4.24
N GLY A 429 -4.19 -8.57 -4.50
CA GLY A 429 -3.37 -9.74 -4.89
C GLY A 429 -2.96 -9.73 -6.36
N PRO A 430 -1.80 -10.32 -6.73
CA PRO A 430 -1.24 -10.25 -8.09
C PRO A 430 -2.11 -10.91 -9.18
N TRP A 431 -3.09 -11.73 -8.80
CA TRP A 431 -4.05 -12.30 -9.75
C TRP A 431 -4.83 -11.24 -10.54
N ILE A 432 -4.96 -10.02 -10.01
CA ILE A 432 -5.62 -8.89 -10.69
C ILE A 432 -4.91 -8.48 -11.98
N GLU A 433 -3.62 -8.82 -12.15
CA GLU A 433 -2.88 -8.64 -13.41
C GLU A 433 -3.52 -9.40 -14.59
N SER A 434 -4.32 -10.45 -14.30
CA SER A 434 -5.14 -11.15 -15.32
C SER A 434 -6.17 -10.24 -16.00
N PHE A 435 -6.47 -9.08 -15.39
CA PHE A 435 -7.39 -8.04 -15.88
C PHE A 435 -6.65 -6.84 -16.50
N ASN A 436 -5.32 -6.88 -16.65
CA ASN A 436 -4.54 -5.84 -17.34
C ASN A 436 -5.08 -5.64 -18.78
N PRO A 437 -5.69 -4.48 -19.10
CA PRO A 437 -6.29 -4.23 -20.39
C PRO A 437 -5.37 -3.49 -21.36
N SER A 438 -4.16 -3.10 -20.96
CA SER A 438 -3.32 -2.12 -21.68
C SER A 438 -2.70 -2.62 -22.99
N GLU A 439 -2.63 -3.93 -23.20
CA GLU A 439 -1.96 -4.64 -24.32
C GLU A 439 -0.44 -4.40 -24.48
N VAL A 440 0.07 -3.21 -24.18
CA VAL A 440 1.46 -2.78 -24.43
C VAL A 440 2.35 -2.79 -23.17
N PHE A 441 1.76 -2.90 -21.97
CA PHE A 441 2.47 -2.88 -20.68
C PHE A 441 2.20 -4.12 -19.83
N HIS A 442 3.11 -4.43 -18.91
CA HIS A 442 3.02 -5.57 -17.98
C HIS A 442 3.35 -5.15 -16.55
N ASN A 443 2.74 -5.82 -15.57
CA ASN A 443 2.81 -5.46 -14.14
C ASN A 443 2.33 -4.01 -13.90
N ILE A 444 1.09 -3.70 -14.31
CA ILE A 444 0.47 -2.38 -14.08
C ILE A 444 -0.67 -2.39 -13.07
N MET A 445 -1.20 -3.55 -12.68
CA MET A 445 -2.47 -3.56 -11.93
C MET A 445 -2.30 -3.33 -10.41
N ILE A 446 -1.11 -3.56 -9.86
CA ILE A 446 -0.77 -3.29 -8.45
C ILE A 446 0.62 -2.67 -8.35
N ASP A 447 0.87 -1.96 -7.24
CA ASP A 447 2.23 -1.55 -6.88
C ASP A 447 2.95 -2.79 -6.30
N TYR A 448 3.92 -3.33 -7.05
CA TYR A 448 4.67 -4.53 -6.69
C TYR A 448 5.87 -4.16 -5.80
N SER A 449 6.33 -5.08 -4.94
CA SER A 449 7.61 -4.89 -4.25
C SER A 449 8.79 -5.10 -5.21
N TYR A 450 9.76 -4.18 -5.20
CA TYR A 450 10.93 -4.18 -6.11
C TYR A 450 12.27 -4.31 -5.35
N VAL A 451 13.32 -4.81 -6.01
CA VAL A 451 14.65 -4.96 -5.38
C VAL A 451 15.25 -3.59 -5.07
N GLU A 452 15.12 -2.64 -5.99
CA GLU A 452 15.68 -1.30 -5.90
C GLU A 452 15.02 -0.47 -4.81
N CYS A 453 13.68 -0.42 -4.78
CA CYS A 453 12.91 0.23 -3.72
C CYS A 453 13.26 -0.34 -2.33
N SER A 454 13.31 -1.67 -2.23
CA SER A 454 13.62 -2.36 -0.96
C SER A 454 15.06 -2.11 -0.50
N ALA A 455 16.03 -2.19 -1.41
CA ALA A 455 17.44 -1.96 -1.09
C ALA A 455 17.72 -0.49 -0.75
N ALA A 456 17.07 0.47 -1.43
CA ALA A 456 17.16 1.88 -1.08
C ALA A 456 16.65 2.12 0.34
N CYS A 457 15.46 1.60 0.68
CA CYS A 457 14.85 1.72 2.02
C CYS A 457 15.73 1.09 3.11
N VAL A 458 16.26 -0.12 2.88
CA VAL A 458 17.21 -0.78 3.79
C VAL A 458 18.47 0.08 4.01
N GLN A 459 19.11 0.57 2.94
CA GLN A 459 20.28 1.44 3.05
C GLN A 459 19.97 2.73 3.85
N ALA A 460 18.82 3.36 3.62
CA ALA A 460 18.42 4.58 4.30
C ALA A 460 18.20 4.36 5.80
N MET A 461 17.50 3.30 6.18
CA MET A 461 17.30 2.91 7.58
C MET A 461 18.62 2.56 8.27
N CYS A 462 19.47 1.72 7.65
CA CYS A 462 20.80 1.38 8.17
C CYS A 462 21.68 2.62 8.36
N LYS A 463 21.59 3.62 7.47
CA LYS A 463 22.34 4.87 7.59
C LYS A 463 21.76 5.77 8.68
N PHE A 464 20.43 5.90 8.78
CA PHE A 464 19.76 6.67 9.82
C PHE A 464 20.13 6.20 11.22
N LEU A 465 20.16 4.88 11.46
CA LEU A 465 20.54 4.33 12.76
C LEU A 465 21.99 4.66 13.18
N LYS A 466 22.90 4.98 12.25
CA LYS A 466 24.26 5.46 12.59
C LYS A 466 24.25 6.88 13.16
N PHE A 467 23.27 7.70 12.79
CA PHE A 467 23.10 9.06 13.31
C PHE A 467 22.09 9.15 14.47
N ALA A 468 21.19 8.16 14.60
CA ALA A 468 20.18 8.08 15.64
C ALA A 468 20.13 6.68 16.29
N PRO A 469 21.22 6.19 16.92
CA PRO A 469 21.30 4.83 17.46
C PRO A 469 20.32 4.57 18.62
N SER A 470 19.92 5.63 19.34
CA SER A 470 18.95 5.57 20.45
C SER A 470 17.53 5.97 20.04
N HIS A 471 17.20 5.94 18.74
CA HIS A 471 15.88 6.33 18.25
C HIS A 471 14.75 5.46 18.87
N PRO A 472 13.61 6.02 19.33
CA PRO A 472 12.57 5.25 20.03
C PRO A 472 12.03 4.05 19.25
N ARG A 473 12.01 4.13 17.90
CA ARG A 473 11.55 3.06 17.00
C ARG A 473 12.65 2.07 16.57
N LEU A 474 13.82 2.06 17.22
CA LEU A 474 14.98 1.20 16.84
C LEU A 474 14.61 -0.26 16.57
N LYS A 475 13.79 -0.89 17.44
CA LYS A 475 13.38 -2.29 17.28
C LYS A 475 12.53 -2.52 16.02
N GLU A 476 11.68 -1.57 15.68
CA GLU A 476 10.82 -1.62 14.49
C GLU A 476 11.65 -1.43 13.23
N ILE A 477 12.58 -0.46 13.24
CA ILE A 477 13.51 -0.20 12.14
C ILE A 477 14.39 -1.43 11.87
N ASN A 478 14.97 -2.05 12.91
CA ASN A 478 15.75 -3.29 12.77
C ASN A 478 14.92 -4.44 12.19
N ARG A 479 13.71 -4.69 12.72
CA ARG A 479 12.80 -5.70 12.18
C ARG A 479 12.42 -5.42 10.72
N SER A 480 12.27 -4.14 10.35
CA SER A 480 11.97 -3.73 8.99
C SER A 480 13.15 -4.00 8.04
N ILE A 481 14.37 -3.65 8.46
CA ILE A 481 15.64 -3.99 7.77
C ILE A 481 15.76 -5.50 7.56
N GLU A 482 15.58 -6.31 8.61
CA GLU A 482 15.65 -7.77 8.56
C GLU A 482 14.69 -8.34 7.51
N ARG A 483 13.43 -7.90 7.52
CA ARG A 483 12.42 -8.31 6.53
C ARG A 483 12.79 -7.88 5.11
N GLY A 484 13.34 -6.69 4.94
CA GLY A 484 13.85 -6.20 3.65
C GLY A 484 14.99 -7.05 3.09
N VAL A 485 15.95 -7.43 3.94
CA VAL A 485 17.04 -8.33 3.59
C VAL A 485 16.52 -9.70 3.16
N GLN A 486 15.54 -10.26 3.87
CA GLN A 486 14.92 -11.53 3.47
C GLN A 486 14.17 -11.42 2.13
N PHE A 487 13.43 -10.33 1.91
CA PHE A 487 12.79 -10.06 0.62
C PHE A 487 13.82 -10.02 -0.52
N ILE A 488 14.86 -9.20 -0.40
CA ILE A 488 15.93 -9.08 -1.41
C ILE A 488 16.55 -10.44 -1.74
N LYS A 489 16.86 -11.27 -0.73
CA LYS A 489 17.38 -12.63 -0.93
C LYS A 489 16.38 -13.56 -1.63
N SER A 490 15.10 -13.47 -1.30
CA SER A 490 14.04 -14.35 -1.81
C SER A 490 13.75 -14.16 -3.30
N ILE A 491 13.98 -12.95 -3.84
CA ILE A 491 13.76 -12.61 -5.25
C ILE A 491 15.03 -12.67 -6.11
N GLN A 492 16.18 -13.08 -5.56
CA GLN A 492 17.40 -13.27 -6.35
C GLN A 492 17.23 -14.45 -7.31
N ARG A 493 17.60 -14.27 -8.57
CA ARG A 493 17.58 -15.33 -9.59
C ARG A 493 18.66 -16.39 -9.31
N ALA A 494 18.46 -17.59 -9.86
CA ALA A 494 19.37 -18.72 -9.68
C ALA A 494 20.81 -18.45 -10.14
N ASP A 495 20.97 -17.60 -11.17
CA ASP A 495 22.24 -17.11 -11.72
C ASP A 495 22.96 -16.07 -10.82
N GLY A 496 22.29 -15.57 -9.78
CA GLY A 496 22.81 -14.54 -8.87
C GLY A 496 22.36 -13.11 -9.17
N SER A 497 21.64 -12.88 -10.27
CA SER A 497 21.18 -11.56 -10.66
C SER A 497 19.85 -11.17 -10.00
N TRP A 498 19.51 -9.88 -10.13
CA TRP A 498 18.14 -9.39 -9.93
C TRP A 498 17.70 -8.60 -11.16
N ILE A 499 16.40 -8.65 -11.48
CA ILE A 499 15.80 -7.86 -12.56
C ILE A 499 15.55 -6.44 -12.06
N GLY A 500 16.13 -5.44 -12.71
CA GLY A 500 15.77 -4.04 -12.55
C GLY A 500 14.45 -3.73 -13.25
N SER A 501 13.55 -3.04 -12.56
CA SER A 501 12.22 -2.66 -13.06
C SER A 501 12.12 -1.19 -13.43
N TRP A 502 13.00 -0.33 -12.87
CA TRP A 502 13.07 1.11 -13.15
C TRP A 502 14.33 1.54 -13.93
N GLY A 503 15.29 0.62 -14.15
CA GLY A 503 16.50 0.81 -14.95
C GLY A 503 16.93 -0.47 -15.66
N ILE A 504 17.59 -0.34 -16.82
CA ILE A 504 17.90 -1.44 -17.75
C ILE A 504 19.26 -2.09 -17.42
N CYS A 505 19.35 -3.34 -16.96
CA CYS A 505 18.29 -4.19 -16.43
C CYS A 505 18.85 -4.97 -15.23
N PHE A 506 19.74 -5.93 -15.49
CA PHE A 506 20.32 -6.79 -14.46
C PHE A 506 21.51 -6.14 -13.77
N THR A 507 22.30 -5.31 -14.44
CA THR A 507 23.36 -4.52 -13.77
C THR A 507 22.74 -3.53 -12.77
N TYR A 508 21.60 -2.92 -13.10
CA TYR A 508 20.83 -2.05 -12.21
C TYR A 508 20.28 -2.81 -11.00
N GLY A 509 19.48 -3.85 -11.23
CA GLY A 509 18.87 -4.63 -10.13
C GLY A 509 19.92 -5.29 -9.23
N THR A 510 21.01 -5.79 -9.81
CA THR A 510 22.11 -6.43 -9.07
C THR A 510 22.94 -5.43 -8.26
N TRP A 511 23.09 -4.19 -8.74
CA TRP A 511 23.70 -3.11 -7.96
C TRP A 511 22.91 -2.81 -6.70
N PHE A 512 21.59 -2.63 -6.81
CA PHE A 512 20.73 -2.47 -5.63
C PHE A 512 20.75 -3.70 -4.71
N GLY A 513 20.66 -4.91 -5.26
CA GLY A 513 20.72 -6.15 -4.49
C GLY A 513 21.99 -6.26 -3.63
N ILE A 514 23.16 -5.97 -4.20
CA ILE A 514 24.43 -5.97 -3.47
C ILE A 514 24.49 -4.82 -2.43
N GLU A 515 24.18 -3.58 -2.80
CA GLU A 515 24.26 -2.43 -1.89
C GLU A 515 23.31 -2.58 -0.68
N GLY A 516 22.09 -3.09 -0.90
CA GLY A 516 21.12 -3.37 0.16
C GLY A 516 21.63 -4.41 1.17
N LEU A 517 22.19 -5.53 0.68
CA LEU A 517 22.74 -6.58 1.53
C LEU A 517 24.00 -6.10 2.29
N VAL A 518 24.93 -5.44 1.60
CA VAL A 518 26.16 -4.91 2.21
C VAL A 518 25.85 -3.84 3.27
N ALA A 519 24.89 -2.93 3.00
CA ALA A 519 24.49 -1.90 3.96
C ALA A 519 23.79 -2.45 5.20
N ALA A 520 23.13 -3.61 5.10
CA ALA A 520 22.56 -4.34 6.23
C ALA A 520 23.58 -5.20 7.00
N GLY A 521 24.84 -5.26 6.57
CA GLY A 521 25.90 -6.03 7.23
C GLY A 521 25.93 -7.51 6.84
N GLU A 522 25.34 -7.90 5.71
CA GLU A 522 25.48 -9.26 5.18
C GLU A 522 26.97 -9.60 4.95
N PRO A 523 27.46 -10.78 5.36
CA PRO A 523 28.82 -11.19 5.09
C PRO A 523 29.13 -11.19 3.59
N LEU A 524 30.27 -10.62 3.21
CA LEU A 524 30.72 -10.55 1.80
C LEU A 524 30.97 -11.94 1.19
N SER A 525 31.22 -12.94 2.05
CA SER A 525 31.31 -14.37 1.69
C SER A 525 29.95 -15.06 1.52
N SER A 526 28.83 -14.35 1.70
CA SER A 526 27.49 -14.93 1.55
C SER A 526 27.27 -15.46 0.13
N PRO A 527 26.58 -16.60 -0.04
CA PRO A 527 26.30 -17.14 -1.37
C PRO A 527 25.57 -16.17 -2.29
N HIS A 528 24.74 -15.27 -1.74
CA HIS A 528 24.01 -14.25 -2.46
C HIS A 528 24.94 -13.22 -3.12
N ILE A 529 25.85 -12.62 -2.35
CA ILE A 529 26.81 -11.62 -2.86
C ILE A 529 27.82 -12.29 -3.81
N VAL A 530 28.34 -13.47 -3.45
CA VAL A 530 29.32 -14.18 -4.29
C VAL A 530 28.74 -14.57 -5.66
N LYS A 531 27.49 -15.04 -5.73
CA LYS A 531 26.83 -15.33 -7.01
C LYS A 531 26.59 -14.05 -7.82
N ALA A 532 26.14 -12.98 -7.18
CA ALA A 532 25.89 -11.70 -7.83
C ALA A 532 27.16 -11.10 -8.48
N CYS A 533 28.30 -11.13 -7.78
CA CYS A 533 29.58 -10.71 -8.36
C CYS A 533 30.02 -11.62 -9.51
N LYS A 534 29.86 -12.94 -9.40
CA LYS A 534 30.15 -13.89 -10.50
C LYS A 534 29.29 -13.64 -11.73
N PHE A 535 27.99 -13.35 -11.55
CA PHE A 535 27.11 -12.93 -12.63
C PHE A 535 27.67 -11.70 -13.33
N LEU A 536 27.94 -10.61 -12.60
CA LEU A 536 28.48 -9.38 -13.18
C LEU A 536 29.79 -9.63 -13.94
N VAL A 537 30.78 -10.28 -13.34
CA VAL A 537 32.07 -10.57 -14.00
C VAL A 537 31.87 -11.40 -15.29
N SER A 538 30.94 -12.36 -15.31
CA SER A 538 30.61 -13.15 -16.52
C SER A 538 30.01 -12.35 -17.68
N LYS A 539 29.59 -11.09 -17.44
CA LYS A 539 29.00 -10.18 -18.44
C LYS A 539 29.93 -9.03 -18.85
N GLN A 540 31.17 -8.99 -18.36
CA GLN A 540 32.12 -7.95 -18.75
C GLN A 540 32.56 -8.15 -20.21
N ARG A 541 32.51 -7.09 -21.02
CA ARG A 541 32.97 -7.13 -22.42
C ARG A 541 34.51 -7.09 -22.52
N PRO A 542 35.09 -7.44 -23.69
CA PRO A 542 36.54 -7.29 -23.93
C PRO A 542 37.07 -5.86 -23.75
N ASP A 543 36.25 -4.84 -24.02
CA ASP A 543 36.59 -3.42 -23.81
C ASP A 543 36.71 -3.00 -22.33
N GLY A 544 36.34 -3.87 -21.39
CA GLY A 544 36.39 -3.66 -19.95
C GLY A 544 35.09 -3.12 -19.33
N GLY A 545 34.12 -2.71 -20.15
CA GLY A 545 32.82 -2.26 -19.65
C GLY A 545 31.76 -3.35 -19.57
N TRP A 546 30.54 -2.92 -19.27
CA TRP A 546 29.29 -3.67 -19.31
C TRP A 546 28.29 -2.91 -20.17
N GLY A 547 27.32 -3.60 -20.79
CA GLY A 547 26.28 -2.94 -21.57
C GLY A 547 25.08 -3.83 -21.83
N GLU A 548 23.89 -3.35 -21.51
CA GLU A 548 22.63 -4.08 -21.71
C GLU A 548 21.80 -3.40 -22.81
N SER A 549 21.07 -4.20 -23.59
CA SER A 549 20.00 -3.68 -24.46
C SER A 549 18.71 -3.56 -23.65
N PHE A 550 17.85 -2.59 -24.00
CA PHE A 550 16.48 -2.48 -23.48
C PHE A 550 15.69 -3.80 -23.59
N LYS A 551 16.03 -4.63 -24.59
CA LYS A 551 15.42 -5.94 -24.81
C LYS A 551 15.56 -6.86 -23.59
N SER A 552 16.51 -6.60 -22.70
CA SER A 552 16.69 -7.35 -21.44
C SER A 552 15.49 -7.26 -20.49
N ASN A 553 14.76 -6.13 -20.51
CA ASN A 553 13.50 -6.01 -19.77
C ASN A 553 12.35 -6.69 -20.52
N VAL A 554 12.26 -6.48 -21.83
CA VAL A 554 11.22 -7.05 -22.70
C VAL A 554 11.20 -8.58 -22.62
N THR A 555 12.38 -9.23 -22.70
CA THR A 555 12.55 -10.69 -22.65
C THR A 555 12.72 -11.25 -21.23
N LYS A 556 12.99 -10.38 -20.24
CA LYS A 556 13.32 -10.74 -18.85
C LYS A 556 14.55 -11.64 -18.72
N GLU A 557 15.50 -11.54 -19.65
CA GLU A 557 16.79 -12.24 -19.71
C GLU A 557 17.91 -11.29 -20.10
N TYR A 558 19.16 -11.52 -19.69
CA TYR A 558 20.26 -10.59 -20.00
C TYR A 558 20.54 -10.55 -21.51
N VAL A 559 20.17 -9.46 -22.19
CA VAL A 559 20.49 -9.21 -23.60
C VAL A 559 21.66 -8.23 -23.66
N GLN A 560 22.84 -8.77 -23.96
CA GLN A 560 24.04 -8.00 -24.20
C GLN A 560 23.78 -6.92 -25.27
N HIS A 561 24.12 -5.66 -24.98
CA HIS A 561 24.00 -4.59 -25.96
C HIS A 561 24.79 -4.97 -27.24
N PRO A 562 24.23 -4.82 -28.46
CA PRO A 562 24.89 -5.26 -29.69
C PRO A 562 26.30 -4.66 -29.85
N ASP A 563 26.39 -3.33 -29.95
CA ASP A 563 27.59 -2.69 -30.48
C ASP A 563 28.69 -2.44 -29.43
N GLN A 564 28.34 -1.88 -28.27
CA GLN A 564 29.32 -1.41 -27.28
C GLN A 564 28.88 -1.63 -25.82
N SER A 565 29.86 -1.60 -24.90
CA SER A 565 29.62 -1.31 -23.49
C SER A 565 28.97 0.07 -23.32
N GLN A 566 28.16 0.19 -22.27
CA GLN A 566 27.45 1.39 -21.86
C GLN A 566 28.08 1.94 -20.57
N ILE A 567 28.28 3.26 -20.52
CA ILE A 567 28.88 4.00 -19.41
C ILE A 567 28.10 3.79 -18.10
N VAL A 568 26.77 3.82 -18.16
CA VAL A 568 25.92 3.70 -16.97
C VAL A 568 25.89 2.26 -16.42
N ASN A 569 25.71 1.24 -17.29
CA ASN A 569 25.79 -0.17 -16.86
C ASN A 569 27.17 -0.49 -16.26
N THR A 570 28.25 0.06 -16.83
CA THR A 570 29.61 -0.05 -16.30
C THR A 570 29.74 0.59 -14.92
N GLY A 571 29.16 1.77 -14.72
CA GLY A 571 29.09 2.43 -13.41
C GLY A 571 28.41 1.56 -12.34
N TRP A 572 27.25 0.97 -12.65
CA TRP A 572 26.54 0.08 -11.74
C TRP A 572 27.32 -1.20 -11.41
N ALA A 573 27.92 -1.85 -12.41
CA ALA A 573 28.76 -3.04 -12.20
C ALA A 573 29.99 -2.71 -11.31
N LEU A 574 30.65 -1.59 -11.55
CA LEU A 574 31.78 -1.13 -10.74
C LEU A 574 31.39 -0.80 -9.30
N LEU A 575 30.30 -0.06 -9.09
CA LEU A 575 29.78 0.24 -7.75
C LEU A 575 29.48 -1.05 -6.98
N SER A 576 28.87 -2.03 -7.65
CA SER A 576 28.56 -3.36 -7.11
C SER A 576 29.80 -4.13 -6.65
N LEU A 577 30.78 -4.32 -7.54
CA LEU A 577 31.99 -5.09 -7.26
C LEU A 577 32.82 -4.44 -6.15
N MET A 578 32.87 -3.11 -6.10
CA MET A 578 33.53 -2.37 -5.02
C MET A 578 32.78 -2.43 -3.69
N ALA A 579 31.44 -2.38 -3.69
CA ALA A 579 30.63 -2.56 -2.46
C ALA A 579 30.85 -3.95 -1.85
N ALA A 580 30.86 -4.98 -2.71
CA ALA A 580 31.12 -6.36 -2.31
C ALA A 580 32.58 -6.64 -1.91
N LYS A 581 33.50 -5.67 -2.09
CA LYS A 581 34.96 -5.84 -2.00
C LYS A 581 35.44 -7.08 -2.76
N TYR A 582 35.00 -7.23 -4.01
CA TYR A 582 35.35 -8.35 -4.86
C TYR A 582 36.89 -8.55 -4.90
N PRO A 583 37.42 -9.77 -4.65
CA PRO A 583 38.82 -9.96 -4.30
C PRO A 583 39.79 -9.75 -5.48
N ASP A 584 39.34 -10.02 -6.70
CA ASP A 584 40.09 -9.81 -7.92
C ASP A 584 39.86 -8.37 -8.43
N ARG A 585 40.96 -7.65 -8.66
CA ARG A 585 40.93 -6.24 -9.09
C ARG A 585 40.82 -6.07 -10.59
N GLU A 586 41.20 -7.07 -11.40
CA GLU A 586 41.30 -6.92 -12.86
C GLU A 586 39.96 -6.46 -13.49
N PRO A 587 38.79 -7.04 -13.15
CA PRO A 587 37.52 -6.58 -13.68
C PRO A 587 37.19 -5.13 -13.31
N ILE A 588 37.58 -4.69 -12.11
CA ILE A 588 37.35 -3.32 -11.62
C ILE A 588 38.26 -2.35 -12.37
N GLU A 589 39.56 -2.65 -12.45
CA GLU A 589 40.56 -1.80 -13.11
C GLU A 589 40.29 -1.65 -14.62
N ARG A 590 39.85 -2.74 -15.28
CA ARG A 590 39.40 -2.71 -16.69
C ARG A 590 38.18 -1.81 -16.89
N GLY A 591 37.20 -1.86 -15.99
CA GLY A 591 36.02 -0.97 -16.05
C GLY A 591 36.35 0.49 -15.76
N ILE A 592 37.27 0.77 -14.83
CA ILE A 592 37.77 2.14 -14.59
C ILE A 592 38.49 2.68 -15.83
N LYS A 593 39.32 1.87 -16.48
CA LYS A 593 39.99 2.24 -17.75
C LYS A 593 38.99 2.52 -18.87
N PHE A 594 37.89 1.76 -18.96
CA PHE A 594 36.80 2.03 -19.90
C PHE A 594 36.12 3.39 -19.62
N LEU A 595 35.81 3.72 -18.36
CA LEU A 595 35.23 5.03 -18.03
C LEU A 595 36.19 6.17 -18.38
N LEU A 596 37.49 6.03 -18.07
CA LEU A 596 38.51 7.04 -18.43
C LEU A 596 38.62 7.25 -19.95
N SER A 597 38.49 6.20 -20.76
CA SER A 597 38.56 6.33 -22.23
C SER A 597 37.30 6.94 -22.87
N LYS A 598 36.19 7.00 -22.12
CA LYS A 598 34.89 7.55 -22.56
C LYS A 598 34.64 9.00 -22.12
N GLN A 599 35.36 9.51 -21.12
CA GLN A 599 35.16 10.87 -20.64
C GLN A 599 35.61 11.91 -21.69
N TYR A 600 34.78 12.92 -21.94
CA TYR A 600 35.17 14.06 -22.77
C TYR A 600 36.22 14.94 -22.08
N PRO A 601 37.05 15.70 -22.82
CA PRO A 601 38.10 16.53 -22.22
C PRO A 601 37.61 17.61 -21.26
N ASN A 602 36.35 18.05 -21.39
CA ASN A 602 35.71 19.00 -20.48
C ASN A 602 35.13 18.37 -19.21
N GLY A 603 35.04 17.03 -19.11
CA GLY A 603 34.52 16.30 -17.95
C GLY A 603 33.12 15.69 -18.08
N ASP A 604 32.39 16.00 -19.15
CA ASP A 604 31.12 15.34 -19.50
C ASP A 604 31.37 13.92 -20.05
N PHE A 605 30.30 13.14 -20.20
CA PHE A 605 30.31 11.84 -20.87
C PHE A 605 29.37 11.86 -22.10
N PRO A 606 29.62 11.04 -23.14
CA PRO A 606 28.68 10.91 -24.25
C PRO A 606 27.33 10.37 -23.76
N GLN A 607 26.25 10.84 -24.37
CA GLN A 607 24.96 10.17 -24.27
C GLN A 607 25.03 8.90 -25.13
N GLU A 608 24.74 7.76 -24.52
CA GLU A 608 24.65 6.46 -25.19
C GLU A 608 23.18 6.00 -25.18
N SER A 609 22.91 4.70 -25.27
CA SER A 609 21.56 4.15 -25.40
C SER A 609 20.68 4.45 -24.17
N ILE A 610 19.37 4.38 -24.35
CA ILE A 610 18.38 4.63 -23.30
C ILE A 610 18.57 3.64 -22.14
N ILE A 611 18.39 4.12 -20.92
CA ILE A 611 18.80 3.40 -19.70
C ILE A 611 17.70 3.25 -18.65
N GLY A 612 16.64 4.04 -18.75
CA GLY A 612 15.44 3.92 -17.92
C GLY A 612 14.39 3.05 -18.58
N VAL A 613 13.56 2.43 -17.76
CA VAL A 613 12.44 1.57 -18.18
C VAL A 613 11.31 1.67 -17.16
N PHE A 614 10.07 1.48 -17.61
CA PHE A 614 8.93 1.19 -16.76
C PHE A 614 8.03 0.13 -17.42
N ASN A 615 7.38 -0.69 -16.60
CA ASN A 615 6.45 -1.75 -17.01
C ASN A 615 7.00 -2.67 -18.14
N PHE A 616 8.31 -2.95 -18.08
CA PHE A 616 9.13 -3.79 -18.97
C PHE A 616 9.30 -3.37 -20.43
N ASN A 617 8.33 -2.67 -21.02
CA ASN A 617 8.26 -2.44 -22.46
C ASN A 617 8.27 -0.96 -22.86
N CYS A 618 8.35 -0.02 -21.91
CA CYS A 618 8.49 1.40 -22.22
C CYS A 618 9.75 2.01 -21.60
N MET A 619 10.50 2.75 -22.41
CA MET A 619 11.87 3.16 -22.09
C MET A 619 11.92 4.67 -21.97
N ILE A 620 12.69 5.15 -20.99
CA ILE A 620 12.72 6.55 -20.57
C ILE A 620 14.16 7.03 -20.36
N SER A 621 14.44 8.28 -20.74
CA SER A 621 15.74 8.91 -20.61
C SER A 621 16.02 9.28 -19.16
N TYR A 622 17.19 8.90 -18.65
CA TYR A 622 17.76 9.48 -17.42
C TYR A 622 19.04 10.23 -17.80
N SER A 623 18.92 11.41 -18.44
CA SER A 623 20.07 12.10 -19.05
C SER A 623 21.23 12.38 -18.09
N ASN A 624 20.96 12.59 -16.81
CA ASN A 624 21.99 12.85 -15.81
C ASN A 624 22.77 11.59 -15.36
N TYR A 625 22.28 10.38 -15.66
CA TYR A 625 22.96 9.13 -15.28
C TYR A 625 24.34 8.98 -15.94
N LYS A 626 24.53 9.53 -17.15
CA LYS A 626 25.84 9.54 -17.84
C LYS A 626 26.92 10.28 -17.06
N ASN A 627 26.54 11.22 -16.20
CA ASN A 627 27.47 11.98 -15.35
C ASN A 627 27.51 11.44 -13.92
N ILE A 628 26.34 11.16 -13.31
CA ILE A 628 26.23 10.71 -11.92
C ILE A 628 26.97 9.39 -11.68
N PHE A 629 26.72 8.36 -12.50
CA PHE A 629 27.24 7.01 -12.21
C PHE A 629 28.75 6.84 -12.45
N PRO A 630 29.34 7.40 -13.52
CA PRO A 630 30.80 7.39 -13.68
C PRO A 630 31.52 8.18 -12.60
N LEU A 631 31.03 9.37 -12.23
CA LEU A 631 31.59 10.16 -11.14
C LEU A 631 31.53 9.40 -9.82
N TRP A 632 30.41 8.73 -9.52
CA TRP A 632 30.26 7.93 -8.30
C TRP A 632 31.18 6.70 -8.28
N ALA A 633 31.30 5.99 -9.40
CA ALA A 633 32.19 4.83 -9.53
C ALA A 633 33.67 5.24 -9.40
N LEU A 634 34.11 6.27 -10.14
CA LEU A 634 35.48 6.80 -10.06
C LEU A 634 35.79 7.31 -8.63
N GLY A 635 34.86 8.05 -8.02
CA GLY A 635 35.01 8.54 -6.65
C GLY A 635 35.14 7.42 -5.60
N ARG A 636 34.32 6.37 -5.72
CA ARG A 636 34.42 5.18 -4.84
C ARG A 636 35.76 4.46 -5.02
N TYR A 637 36.22 4.31 -6.26
CA TYR A 637 37.50 3.69 -6.58
C TYR A 637 38.68 4.48 -6.00
N ASN A 638 38.68 5.81 -6.16
CA ASN A 638 39.71 6.68 -5.59
C ASN A 638 39.79 6.57 -4.06
N ASN A 639 38.65 6.52 -3.36
CA ASN A 639 38.62 6.38 -1.91
C ASN A 639 39.19 5.03 -1.42
N ILE A 640 39.02 3.96 -2.21
CA ILE A 640 39.63 2.65 -1.92
C ILE A 640 41.14 2.73 -2.10
N LEU A 641 41.63 3.32 -3.20
CA LEU A 641 43.05 3.50 -3.44
C LEU A 641 43.74 4.33 -2.34
N SER A 642 43.19 5.49 -1.99
CA SER A 642 43.78 6.36 -0.97
C SER A 642 43.84 5.69 0.41
N THR A 643 42.85 4.87 0.76
CA THR A 643 42.85 4.09 2.01
C THR A 643 43.97 3.04 2.00
N LEU A 644 44.20 2.37 0.87
CA LEU A 644 45.29 1.39 0.72
C LEU A 644 46.67 2.05 0.79
N THR A 645 46.85 3.22 0.16
CA THR A 645 48.10 3.99 0.23
C THR A 645 48.36 4.49 1.65
N ALA A 646 47.35 4.99 2.36
CA ALA A 646 47.51 5.45 3.75
C ALA A 646 47.91 4.30 4.69
N LEU A 647 47.32 3.11 4.53
CA LEU A 647 47.72 1.91 5.29
C LEU A 647 49.15 1.46 4.95
N GLY A 648 49.55 1.51 3.68
CA GLY A 648 50.93 1.23 3.28
C GLY A 648 51.93 2.19 3.91
N ASN A 649 51.64 3.50 3.88
CA ASN A 649 52.53 4.52 4.43
C ASN A 649 52.65 4.43 5.96
N ALA A 650 51.56 4.12 6.67
CA ALA A 650 51.59 3.89 8.12
C ALA A 650 52.51 2.71 8.50
N ILE A 651 52.45 1.62 7.74
CA ILE A 651 53.30 0.43 7.94
C ILE A 651 54.78 0.76 7.66
N THR A 652 55.10 1.66 6.72
CA THR A 652 56.49 2.09 6.48
C THR A 652 57.01 3.06 7.54
N THR A 653 56.19 3.98 8.06
CA THR A 653 56.64 4.97 9.06
C THR A 653 56.93 4.36 10.43
N ASP A 654 56.24 3.28 10.82
CA ASP A 654 56.56 2.52 12.04
C ASP A 654 57.87 1.71 11.90
N SER A 655 58.38 1.49 10.67
CA SER A 655 59.65 0.80 10.45
C SER A 655 60.90 1.69 10.58
N GLU A 656 60.74 3.01 10.55
CA GLU A 656 61.85 3.98 10.66
C GLU A 656 62.12 4.43 12.11
N ASN A 657 61.14 4.33 13.01
CA ASN A 657 61.26 4.70 14.42
C ASN A 657 61.59 3.48 15.30
N GLY A 658 62.80 2.95 15.14
CA GLY A 658 63.25 1.77 15.88
C GLY A 658 63.37 1.99 17.39
N ASN A 659 62.82 1.06 18.17
CA ASN A 659 63.20 0.84 19.57
C ASN A 659 63.22 -0.66 19.88
N THR A 660 64.21 -1.11 20.65
CA THR A 660 64.66 -2.50 20.69
C THR A 660 64.23 -3.27 21.95
N ALA A 661 63.93 -4.56 21.79
CA ALA A 661 63.98 -5.55 22.87
C ALA A 661 64.31 -6.94 22.27
N SER A 662 65.16 -7.71 22.96
CA SER A 662 65.87 -8.88 22.43
C SER A 662 65.31 -10.23 22.89
N GLY A 663 65.52 -11.29 22.10
CA GLY A 663 65.25 -12.69 22.51
C GLY A 663 65.61 -13.71 21.41
N SER A 664 66.71 -14.44 21.57
CA SER A 664 67.37 -15.23 20.51
C SER A 664 67.23 -16.75 20.63
N VAL A 665 66.79 -17.43 19.53
CA VAL A 665 67.13 -18.81 19.03
C VAL A 665 66.70 -18.86 17.54
N GLY A 666 67.33 -19.55 16.57
CA GLY A 666 68.64 -20.23 16.52
C GLY A 666 68.76 -21.29 15.39
N CYS A 667 69.97 -21.44 14.84
CA CYS A 667 70.53 -22.56 14.04
C CYS A 667 70.06 -22.91 12.60
N ASN A 668 70.95 -22.57 11.64
CA ASN A 668 71.50 -23.35 10.49
C ASN A 668 70.56 -23.83 9.36
N GLU A 669 70.64 -23.35 8.11
CA GLU A 669 71.72 -23.43 7.08
C GLU A 669 71.84 -24.77 6.32
N THR A 670 71.54 -24.76 4.99
CA THR A 670 72.50 -25.05 3.87
C THR A 670 71.86 -24.89 2.46
N GLY A 671 72.35 -23.92 1.67
CA GLY A 671 72.79 -24.07 0.25
C GLY A 671 71.85 -24.36 -0.96
N SER A 672 71.77 -23.37 -1.89
CA SER A 672 71.79 -23.51 -3.39
C SER A 672 70.58 -24.16 -4.12
N SER A 673 70.04 -23.69 -5.27
CA SER A 673 70.24 -22.48 -6.10
C SER A 673 69.22 -22.37 -7.26
N TYR A 674 68.79 -21.13 -7.58
CA TYR A 674 68.28 -20.59 -8.87
C TYR A 674 66.87 -20.92 -9.46
N LEU A 675 66.21 -19.81 -9.83
CA LEU A 675 65.18 -19.57 -10.89
C LEU A 675 63.67 -19.71 -10.60
N VAL A 676 63.02 -18.53 -10.52
CA VAL A 676 61.67 -18.14 -10.99
C VAL A 676 60.46 -19.03 -10.65
N SER A 677 59.68 -18.64 -9.63
CA SER A 677 58.20 -18.56 -9.59
C SER A 677 57.69 -18.56 -8.13
N GLY A 678 56.43 -18.13 -7.91
CA GLY A 678 55.55 -18.64 -6.85
C GLY A 678 55.76 -18.24 -5.38
N ASP A 679 54.77 -17.50 -4.86
CA ASP A 679 54.05 -17.76 -3.61
C ASP A 679 54.70 -17.78 -2.18
N ILE A 680 54.20 -16.82 -1.38
CA ILE A 680 53.47 -17.02 -0.09
C ILE A 680 54.24 -17.36 1.22
N GLN A 681 54.13 -16.43 2.20
CA GLN A 681 54.27 -16.61 3.68
C GLN A 681 55.68 -17.05 4.17
N ALA A 682 56.09 -17.01 5.46
CA ALA A 682 55.46 -16.72 6.76
C ALA A 682 56.57 -16.19 7.73
N HIS A 683 56.38 -15.76 8.99
CA HIS A 683 55.22 -15.50 9.87
C HIS A 683 55.62 -14.45 10.93
N ILE A 684 54.72 -13.52 11.31
CA ILE A 684 54.58 -13.04 12.71
C ILE A 684 53.08 -13.09 13.03
N SER A 685 52.72 -13.51 14.26
CA SER A 685 51.35 -13.77 14.71
C SER A 685 50.41 -12.58 14.47
N ARG A 686 49.54 -12.66 13.45
CA ARG A 686 48.38 -11.76 13.30
C ARG A 686 47.19 -12.28 14.10
N LYS A 687 47.35 -12.41 15.41
CA LYS A 687 46.25 -12.78 16.31
C LYS A 687 45.99 -11.76 17.42
N ASP A 688 47.02 -11.04 17.86
CA ASP A 688 47.03 -10.42 19.20
C ASP A 688 46.78 -8.89 19.19
N VAL A 689 46.11 -8.36 18.17
CA VAL A 689 45.72 -6.91 18.06
C VAL A 689 44.20 -6.72 17.93
N PHE A 690 43.40 -7.78 18.11
CA PHE A 690 41.93 -7.71 18.12
C PHE A 690 41.28 -7.93 19.50
N ASP A 691 42.07 -8.27 20.53
CA ASP A 691 41.55 -8.77 21.82
C ASP A 691 41.25 -7.69 22.88
N ASN A 692 41.22 -6.40 22.52
CA ASN A 692 40.94 -5.31 23.46
C ASN A 692 39.84 -4.34 23.00
N PHE A 693 38.60 -4.82 22.90
CA PHE A 693 37.42 -3.98 23.09
C PHE A 693 36.27 -4.75 23.79
N VAL A 694 36.14 -4.49 25.10
CA VAL A 694 35.04 -4.88 26.02
C VAL A 694 34.99 -6.36 26.44
N ASN A 695 35.28 -6.59 27.73
CA ASN A 695 35.21 -7.89 28.42
C ASN A 695 33.74 -8.34 28.64
N PRO A 696 33.33 -9.56 28.25
CA PRO A 696 31.95 -10.06 28.45
C PRO A 696 31.56 -10.47 29.89
N GLU A 697 32.49 -10.48 30.85
CA GLU A 697 32.24 -11.08 32.18
C GLU A 697 31.56 -10.16 33.20
N ASP A 698 31.49 -8.84 32.97
CA ASP A 698 30.90 -7.86 33.90
C ASP A 698 29.38 -7.60 33.69
N MET A 699 28.65 -8.51 33.04
CA MET A 699 27.18 -8.42 32.92
C MET A 699 26.45 -9.53 33.73
N PRO A 700 25.65 -9.19 34.74
CA PRO A 700 25.01 -10.19 35.61
C PRO A 700 23.93 -10.98 34.87
N ARG A 701 24.07 -12.31 34.87
CA ARG A 701 23.04 -13.26 34.40
C ARG A 701 22.07 -13.61 35.53
N TYR A 702 20.78 -13.76 35.22
CA TYR A 702 19.78 -14.37 36.10
C TYR A 702 19.02 -15.48 35.39
N ASN A 703 18.96 -16.67 36.00
CA ASN A 703 17.86 -17.63 35.82
C ASN A 703 17.83 -18.69 36.96
N PHE A 704 16.70 -19.40 37.08
CA PHE A 704 16.52 -20.74 37.65
C PHE A 704 16.23 -21.00 39.15
N GLN A 705 15.86 -20.02 39.99
CA GLN A 705 15.11 -20.29 41.25
C GLN A 705 13.90 -19.36 41.49
N ARG A 706 12.77 -19.77 40.91
CA ARG A 706 11.41 -19.21 40.94
C ARG A 706 10.96 -18.47 42.23
N THR A 707 10.47 -17.23 42.08
CA THR A 707 9.14 -16.84 42.61
C THR A 707 8.48 -15.73 41.77
N LYS A 708 7.15 -15.76 41.63
CA LYS A 708 6.31 -14.94 40.72
C LYS A 708 6.00 -13.54 41.28
N VAL A 709 5.94 -12.51 40.41
CA VAL A 709 4.68 -11.90 39.90
C VAL A 709 4.92 -11.47 38.44
N SER A 710 3.95 -11.63 37.53
CA SER A 710 4.15 -11.60 36.07
C SER A 710 3.99 -10.23 35.41
N LYS A 711 4.68 -10.07 34.27
CA LYS A 711 4.31 -9.13 33.20
C LYS A 711 3.28 -9.77 32.26
N GLU A 712 2.50 -8.93 31.59
CA GLU A 712 1.71 -9.25 30.40
C GLU A 712 0.57 -10.27 30.58
N PHE A 713 -0.27 -10.37 29.54
CA PHE A 713 -1.38 -11.31 29.41
C PHE A 713 -0.83 -12.75 29.46
N ASP A 714 -0.93 -13.41 30.61
CA ASP A 714 -0.48 -14.79 30.78
C ASP A 714 -1.59 -15.77 30.38
N LEU A 715 -1.43 -16.44 29.23
CA LEU A 715 -2.25 -17.60 28.81
C LEU A 715 -2.01 -18.86 29.69
N LYS A 716 -1.33 -18.70 30.84
CA LYS A 716 -1.26 -19.69 31.94
C LYS A 716 -1.91 -19.17 33.23
N ASN A 717 -2.60 -18.02 33.20
CA ASN A 717 -3.53 -17.69 34.27
C ASN A 717 -4.68 -18.70 34.20
N SER A 718 -4.71 -19.62 35.17
CA SER A 718 -5.75 -20.64 35.30
C SER A 718 -7.11 -20.02 35.19
N ASP A 719 -7.38 -18.92 35.89
CA ASP A 719 -8.74 -18.46 36.11
C ASP A 719 -9.36 -17.86 34.82
N TYR A 720 -8.55 -17.23 33.96
CA TYR A 720 -9.01 -16.67 32.68
C TYR A 720 -9.10 -17.74 31.58
N VAL A 721 -8.17 -18.70 31.58
CA VAL A 721 -8.14 -19.82 30.62
C VAL A 721 -9.18 -20.88 31.00
N GLU A 722 -9.37 -21.15 32.29
CA GLU A 722 -10.51 -21.90 32.82
C GLU A 722 -11.81 -21.16 32.58
N SER A 723 -11.90 -19.82 32.70
CA SER A 723 -13.14 -19.14 32.30
C SER A 723 -13.47 -19.37 30.81
N LEU A 724 -12.49 -19.23 29.90
CA LEU A 724 -12.68 -19.51 28.47
C LEU A 724 -12.94 -21.01 28.17
N ILE A 725 -12.29 -21.93 28.89
CA ILE A 725 -12.48 -23.38 28.72
C ILE A 725 -13.80 -23.83 29.35
N VAL A 726 -14.09 -23.51 30.60
CA VAL A 726 -15.35 -23.86 31.29
C VAL A 726 -16.58 -23.28 30.57
N LEU A 727 -16.47 -22.12 29.92
CA LEU A 727 -17.57 -21.52 29.16
C LEU A 727 -17.64 -21.99 27.68
N GLY A 728 -16.50 -22.28 27.03
CA GLY A 728 -16.45 -22.72 25.62
C GLY A 728 -16.47 -24.23 25.39
N LEU A 729 -15.87 -25.01 26.29
CA LEU A 729 -15.74 -26.48 26.19
C LEU A 729 -17.09 -27.22 26.21
N PRO A 730 -18.13 -26.80 26.97
CA PRO A 730 -19.46 -27.43 26.88
C PRO A 730 -20.05 -27.33 25.47
N GLY A 731 -19.89 -26.18 24.81
CA GLY A 731 -20.31 -25.98 23.41
C GLY A 731 -19.54 -26.88 22.44
N LEU A 732 -18.23 -27.07 22.67
CA LEU A 732 -17.38 -27.94 21.86
C LEU A 732 -17.68 -29.44 22.07
N ILE A 733 -17.96 -29.88 23.30
CA ILE A 733 -18.30 -31.27 23.62
C ILE A 733 -19.65 -31.65 23.03
N LEU A 734 -20.67 -30.81 23.21
CA LEU A 734 -22.01 -31.04 22.65
C LEU A 734 -21.94 -31.15 21.11
N SER A 735 -21.17 -30.26 20.51
CA SER A 735 -20.86 -30.21 19.08
C SER A 735 -20.21 -31.50 18.54
N ILE A 736 -19.23 -32.07 19.24
CA ILE A 736 -18.57 -33.33 18.84
C ILE A 736 -19.56 -34.50 18.93
N ALA A 737 -20.41 -34.55 19.96
CA ALA A 737 -21.40 -35.61 20.13
C ALA A 737 -22.43 -35.63 18.99
N PHE A 738 -22.91 -34.46 18.55
CA PHE A 738 -23.81 -34.34 17.40
C PHE A 738 -23.18 -34.81 16.08
N LEU A 739 -21.89 -34.53 15.87
CA LEU A 739 -21.17 -34.96 14.67
C LEU A 739 -21.01 -36.50 14.62
N PHE A 740 -20.73 -37.14 15.76
CA PHE A 740 -20.69 -38.60 15.87
C PHE A 740 -22.05 -39.27 15.64
N LEU A 741 -23.14 -38.72 16.18
CA LEU A 741 -24.50 -39.22 15.92
C LEU A 741 -24.86 -39.17 14.43
N GLY A 742 -24.44 -38.11 13.72
CA GLY A 742 -24.59 -38.02 12.26
C GLY A 742 -23.84 -39.11 11.50
N ILE A 743 -22.61 -39.44 11.92
CA ILE A 743 -21.79 -40.50 11.31
C ILE A 743 -22.39 -41.90 11.55
N ILE A 744 -22.93 -42.16 12.74
CA ILE A 744 -23.58 -43.44 13.06
C ILE A 744 -24.84 -43.63 12.20
N ALA A 745 -25.65 -42.58 12.03
CA ALA A 745 -26.83 -42.61 11.14
C ALA A 745 -26.45 -42.87 9.67
N LEU A 746 -25.34 -42.29 9.19
CA LEU A 746 -24.78 -42.57 7.86
C LEU A 746 -24.37 -44.03 7.68
N PHE A 747 -23.69 -44.62 8.68
CA PHE A 747 -23.21 -46.01 8.61
C PHE A 747 -24.38 -47.01 8.58
N LEU A 748 -25.36 -46.85 9.46
CA LEU A 748 -26.55 -47.72 9.53
C LEU A 748 -27.35 -47.73 8.21
N ARG A 749 -27.46 -46.58 7.52
CA ARG A 749 -28.12 -46.49 6.21
C ARG A 749 -27.41 -47.32 5.13
N ASN A 750 -26.07 -47.23 5.07
CA ASN A 750 -25.29 -47.97 4.07
C ASN A 750 -25.34 -49.48 4.28
N CYS A 751 -25.39 -49.96 5.53
CA CYS A 751 -25.58 -51.38 5.83
C CYS A 751 -26.92 -51.94 5.32
N ILE A 752 -27.98 -51.14 5.31
CA ILE A 752 -29.32 -51.55 4.84
C ILE A 752 -29.35 -51.67 3.30
N HIS A 753 -28.55 -50.89 2.57
CA HIS A 753 -28.58 -50.85 1.11
C HIS A 753 -27.89 -52.06 0.44
N TRP A 754 -27.07 -52.83 1.16
CA TRP A 754 -26.44 -54.06 0.64
C TRP A 754 -27.35 -55.31 0.66
N GLY A 755 -28.57 -55.22 1.18
CA GLY A 755 -29.48 -56.36 1.34
C GLY A 755 -30.23 -56.83 0.08
N LYS A 756 -30.15 -56.13 -1.05
CA LYS A 756 -30.87 -56.49 -2.30
C LYS A 756 -29.92 -56.56 -3.50
N LYS A 757 -29.44 -57.78 -3.83
CA LYS A 757 -28.83 -58.13 -5.14
C LYS A 757 -29.82 -58.96 -5.97
N ASP A 758 -30.02 -58.58 -7.23
CA ASP A 758 -30.81 -59.34 -8.21
C ASP A 758 -29.87 -60.12 -9.15
N PRO A 759 -29.92 -61.47 -9.20
CA PRO A 759 -28.92 -62.28 -9.89
C PRO A 759 -29.32 -62.62 -11.35
N ARG A 760 -29.35 -61.61 -12.24
CA ARG A 760 -29.55 -61.82 -13.69
C ARG A 760 -28.81 -60.80 -14.57
N LEU A 761 -27.47 -60.86 -14.58
CA LEU A 761 -26.64 -60.15 -15.59
C LEU A 761 -25.20 -60.73 -15.68
N GLU A 762 -25.10 -62.05 -15.79
CA GLU A 762 -23.92 -62.74 -16.33
C GLU A 762 -24.40 -63.62 -17.49
N ILE A 763 -23.93 -63.35 -18.72
CA ILE A 763 -23.84 -64.22 -19.90
C ILE A 763 -23.57 -63.32 -21.13
N LEU A 764 -22.58 -63.71 -21.96
CA LEU A 764 -22.12 -63.08 -23.22
C LEU A 764 -21.09 -61.93 -23.14
N GLU A 765 -19.93 -62.21 -22.54
CA GLU A 765 -18.68 -61.79 -23.17
C GLU A 765 -18.32 -62.78 -24.31
N GLY A 766 -17.77 -62.28 -25.44
CA GLY A 766 -17.02 -63.14 -26.36
C GLY A 766 -17.13 -62.85 -27.86
N LYS A 767 -16.24 -61.97 -28.35
CA LYS A 767 -15.55 -61.93 -29.67
C LYS A 767 -15.71 -60.62 -30.45
N GLY A 768 -14.60 -60.18 -31.05
CA GLY A 768 -14.59 -59.33 -32.24
C GLY A 768 -14.02 -57.93 -32.01
N GLU A 769 -12.99 -57.62 -32.78
CA GLU A 769 -12.15 -56.42 -32.78
C GLU A 769 -12.87 -55.10 -33.13
N ASP A 770 -12.21 -54.02 -32.69
CA ASP A 770 -12.21 -52.64 -33.24
C ASP A 770 -13.44 -51.71 -33.16
N LEU A 771 -13.10 -50.41 -33.20
CA LEU A 771 -13.91 -49.19 -33.21
C LEU A 771 -14.42 -48.67 -31.85
N ILE A 772 -13.52 -47.93 -31.18
CA ILE A 772 -13.89 -46.85 -30.26
C ILE A 772 -14.44 -45.68 -31.08
N ASP A 773 -15.76 -45.50 -31.11
CA ASP A 773 -16.41 -44.26 -31.54
C ASP A 773 -17.00 -43.54 -30.31
N THR A 774 -16.69 -42.25 -30.16
CA THR A 774 -16.93 -41.44 -28.96
C THR A 774 -18.03 -40.40 -29.16
N ASN A 775 -19.11 -40.76 -29.88
CA ASN A 775 -20.20 -39.82 -30.22
C ASN A 775 -21.64 -40.36 -29.99
N SER A 776 -21.90 -41.14 -28.94
CA SER A 776 -23.27 -41.60 -28.60
C SER A 776 -23.62 -41.60 -27.11
N MET A 777 -23.38 -40.49 -26.39
CA MET A 777 -24.07 -40.20 -25.11
C MET A 777 -25.21 -39.20 -25.28
N ALA A 778 -26.14 -39.55 -26.19
CA ALA A 778 -27.39 -38.83 -26.41
C ALA A 778 -28.57 -39.82 -26.52
N GLU A 779 -28.73 -40.73 -25.54
CA GLU A 779 -30.00 -41.43 -25.28
C GLU A 779 -29.95 -42.21 -23.95
N PHE A 780 -30.32 -41.54 -22.85
CA PHE A 780 -30.83 -42.22 -21.64
C PHE A 780 -31.91 -41.34 -20.98
N GLU A 781 -33.03 -41.17 -21.69
CA GLU A 781 -34.26 -40.65 -21.07
C GLU A 781 -34.78 -41.66 -20.03
N HIS A 782 -34.41 -41.49 -18.77
CA HIS A 782 -35.19 -42.05 -17.66
C HIS A 782 -36.22 -41.01 -17.19
N ARG A 783 -37.44 -41.11 -17.73
CA ARG A 783 -38.58 -40.25 -17.35
C ARG A 783 -38.83 -40.35 -15.83
N PRO A 784 -38.69 -39.27 -15.05
CA PRO A 784 -39.13 -39.29 -13.66
C PRO A 784 -40.67 -39.40 -13.60
N LYS A 785 -41.19 -40.38 -12.86
CA LYS A 785 -42.63 -40.51 -12.58
C LYS A 785 -43.15 -39.18 -12.00
N ARG A 786 -44.27 -38.66 -12.54
CA ARG A 786 -44.89 -37.41 -12.07
C ARG A 786 -45.34 -37.53 -10.61
N TYR A 787 -44.62 -36.89 -9.69
CA TYR A 787 -45.07 -36.67 -8.31
C TYR A 787 -46.37 -35.84 -8.29
N LYS A 788 -47.52 -36.51 -8.10
CA LYS A 788 -48.82 -35.85 -7.95
C LYS A 788 -49.03 -35.35 -6.52
N THR A 789 -48.50 -34.16 -6.21
CA THR A 789 -49.20 -33.18 -5.32
C THR A 789 -48.44 -31.84 -5.30
N PRO A 790 -48.95 -30.78 -5.98
CA PRO A 790 -48.25 -29.50 -6.04
C PRO A 790 -48.33 -28.68 -4.74
N PHE A 791 -49.09 -29.11 -3.73
CA PHE A 791 -49.23 -28.41 -2.44
C PHE A 791 -48.06 -28.71 -1.49
N CYS A 792 -47.74 -29.97 -1.24
CA CYS A 792 -46.64 -30.36 -0.32
C CYS A 792 -45.29 -29.79 -0.77
N LEU A 793 -44.99 -29.83 -2.08
CA LEU A 793 -43.76 -29.24 -2.62
C LEU A 793 -43.73 -27.71 -2.50
N ARG A 794 -44.87 -27.03 -2.56
CA ARG A 794 -44.97 -25.58 -2.30
C ARG A 794 -44.78 -25.27 -0.81
N LEU A 795 -45.37 -26.07 0.08
CA LEU A 795 -45.25 -25.89 1.53
C LEU A 795 -43.81 -26.11 2.01
N VAL A 796 -43.13 -27.16 1.54
CA VAL A 796 -41.70 -27.39 1.83
C VAL A 796 -40.83 -26.24 1.30
N LYS A 797 -41.09 -25.75 0.08
CA LYS A 797 -40.38 -24.58 -0.47
C LYS A 797 -40.65 -23.30 0.33
N PHE A 798 -41.87 -23.10 0.83
CA PHE A 798 -42.24 -21.95 1.66
C PHE A 798 -41.56 -22.01 3.04
N LEU A 799 -41.56 -23.16 3.71
CA LEU A 799 -40.89 -23.33 5.00
C LEU A 799 -39.37 -23.19 4.89
N LEU A 800 -38.74 -23.73 3.83
CA LEU A 800 -37.33 -23.49 3.53
C LEU A 800 -37.03 -22.00 3.30
N PHE A 801 -37.86 -21.31 2.52
CA PHE A 801 -37.72 -19.87 2.29
C PHE A 801 -37.85 -19.06 3.60
N PHE A 802 -38.77 -19.43 4.48
CA PHE A 802 -38.94 -18.79 5.79
C PHE A 802 -37.74 -19.01 6.71
N ILE A 803 -37.19 -20.25 6.78
CA ILE A 803 -35.98 -20.56 7.54
C ILE A 803 -34.79 -19.71 7.05
N ILE A 804 -34.61 -19.58 5.73
CA ILE A 804 -33.56 -18.75 5.12
C ILE A 804 -33.76 -17.28 5.50
N LEU A 805 -34.98 -16.76 5.41
CA LEU A 805 -35.29 -15.36 5.71
C LEU A 805 -34.99 -15.01 7.18
N VAL A 806 -35.41 -15.85 8.13
CA VAL A 806 -35.17 -15.60 9.56
C VAL A 806 -33.70 -15.82 9.93
N THR A 807 -33.02 -16.77 9.29
CA THR A 807 -31.56 -16.94 9.45
C THR A 807 -30.81 -15.70 8.98
N LEU A 808 -31.13 -15.17 7.79
CA LEU A 808 -30.55 -13.93 7.27
C LEU A 808 -30.81 -12.74 8.20
N ALA A 809 -32.04 -12.61 8.73
CA ALA A 809 -32.37 -11.55 9.69
C ALA A 809 -31.54 -11.65 10.99
N GLY A 810 -31.41 -12.85 11.57
CA GLY A 810 -30.58 -13.10 12.75
C GLY A 810 -29.11 -12.77 12.51
N VAL A 811 -28.54 -13.24 11.39
CA VAL A 811 -27.16 -12.96 10.97
C VAL A 811 -26.90 -11.45 10.83
N ILE A 812 -27.83 -10.71 10.22
CA ILE A 812 -27.71 -9.25 10.04
C ILE A 812 -27.74 -8.54 11.40
N ILE A 813 -28.64 -8.92 12.32
CA ILE A 813 -28.74 -8.33 13.66
C ILE A 813 -27.48 -8.62 14.50
N GLY A 814 -26.97 -9.85 14.47
CA GLY A 814 -25.75 -10.24 15.18
C GLY A 814 -24.51 -9.50 14.67
N LEU A 815 -24.29 -9.50 13.35
CA LEU A 815 -23.16 -8.79 12.72
C LEU A 815 -23.19 -7.29 12.97
N THR A 816 -24.34 -6.63 12.83
CA THR A 816 -24.46 -5.19 13.05
C THR A 816 -24.25 -4.81 14.51
N SER A 817 -24.82 -5.58 15.44
CA SER A 817 -24.66 -5.33 16.88
C SER A 817 -23.22 -5.57 17.35
N ASN A 818 -22.55 -6.63 16.87
CA ASN A 818 -21.15 -6.91 17.19
C ASN A 818 -20.19 -5.84 16.62
N ALA A 819 -20.40 -5.39 15.38
CA ALA A 819 -19.62 -4.29 14.80
C ALA A 819 -19.76 -2.99 15.61
N GLN A 820 -20.95 -2.71 16.16
CA GLN A 820 -21.17 -1.55 17.01
C GLN A 820 -20.46 -1.70 18.37
N VAL A 821 -20.56 -2.85 19.05
CA VAL A 821 -19.80 -3.15 20.28
C VAL A 821 -18.29 -2.99 20.07
N SER A 822 -17.75 -3.52 18.95
CA SER A 822 -16.34 -3.40 18.56
C SER A 822 -15.90 -1.94 18.42
N LYS A 823 -16.72 -1.14 17.72
CA LYS A 823 -16.49 0.29 17.51
C LYS A 823 -16.56 1.09 18.81
N ASP A 824 -17.54 0.79 19.65
CA ASP A 824 -17.75 1.48 20.93
C ASP A 824 -16.55 1.25 21.85
N ILE A 825 -16.12 -0.01 22.05
CA ILE A 825 -14.96 -0.35 22.90
C ILE A 825 -13.68 0.32 22.40
N ASN A 826 -13.40 0.29 21.10
CA ASN A 826 -12.22 0.94 20.53
C ASN A 826 -12.30 2.48 20.69
N GLY A 827 -13.49 3.06 20.51
CA GLY A 827 -13.75 4.49 20.69
C GLY A 827 -13.47 4.99 22.12
N PHE A 828 -13.77 4.18 23.13
CA PHE A 828 -13.40 4.45 24.52
C PHE A 828 -11.88 4.62 24.69
N PHE A 829 -11.08 3.66 24.23
CA PHE A 829 -9.62 3.71 24.37
C PHE A 829 -8.98 4.81 23.51
N ILE A 830 -9.52 5.11 22.33
CA ILE A 830 -9.09 6.24 21.49
C ILE A 830 -9.20 7.58 22.25
N LYS A 831 -10.36 7.83 22.88
CA LYS A 831 -10.63 9.11 23.55
C LYS A 831 -9.69 9.37 24.73
N ILE A 832 -9.24 8.33 25.42
CA ILE A 832 -8.22 8.42 26.49
C ILE A 832 -6.86 8.79 25.88
N GLU A 833 -6.42 8.11 24.81
CA GLU A 833 -5.13 8.37 24.16
C GLU A 833 -5.02 9.79 23.60
N ASP A 834 -6.03 10.27 22.88
CA ASP A 834 -6.04 11.63 22.30
C ASP A 834 -6.01 12.72 23.38
N THR A 835 -6.67 12.48 24.52
CA THR A 835 -6.65 13.39 25.68
C THR A 835 -5.24 13.47 26.29
N SER A 836 -4.55 12.34 26.44
CA SER A 836 -3.15 12.29 26.91
C SER A 836 -2.18 12.95 25.91
N LYS A 837 -2.44 12.80 24.61
CA LYS A 837 -1.67 13.44 23.52
C LYS A 837 -1.82 14.96 23.53
N LEU A 838 -3.01 15.48 23.82
CA LEU A 838 -3.26 16.92 23.99
C LEU A 838 -2.49 17.48 25.19
N ALA A 839 -2.51 16.79 26.34
CA ALA A 839 -1.73 17.19 27.51
C ALA A 839 -0.23 17.25 27.22
N LYS A 840 0.30 16.26 26.49
CA LYS A 840 1.72 16.23 26.03
C LYS A 840 2.08 17.43 25.16
N SER A 841 1.17 17.93 24.33
CA SER A 841 1.38 19.12 23.49
C SER A 841 1.51 20.41 24.32
N VAL A 842 0.62 20.60 25.30
CA VAL A 842 0.62 21.75 26.21
C VAL A 842 1.93 21.84 27.01
N VAL A 843 2.35 20.74 27.62
CA VAL A 843 3.61 20.67 28.40
C VAL A 843 4.82 21.00 27.53
N ASN A 844 4.86 20.51 26.29
CA ASN A 844 5.96 20.81 25.36
C ASN A 844 6.03 22.28 24.96
N THR A 845 4.89 22.92 24.71
CA THR A 845 4.83 24.35 24.33
C THR A 845 5.31 25.25 25.46
N ILE A 846 4.97 24.91 26.72
CA ILE A 846 5.42 25.67 27.89
C ILE A 846 6.91 25.45 28.14
N ARG A 847 7.38 24.21 28.02
CA ARG A 847 8.80 23.85 28.14
C ARG A 847 9.70 24.59 27.16
N THR A 848 9.31 24.66 25.88
CA THR A 848 10.13 25.34 24.86
C THR A 848 10.04 26.86 24.96
N GLY A 849 8.86 27.41 25.28
CA GLY A 849 8.67 28.86 25.41
C GLY A 849 9.43 29.49 26.58
N LEU A 850 9.41 28.88 27.77
CA LEU A 850 10.07 29.43 28.97
C LEU A 850 11.58 29.19 29.00
N ALA A 851 12.05 28.04 28.50
CA ALA A 851 13.46 27.65 28.59
C ALA A 851 14.42 28.49 27.72
N GLY A 852 13.90 29.39 26.88
CA GLY A 852 14.68 30.35 26.09
C GLY A 852 14.63 31.79 26.62
N LYS A 853 13.81 32.09 27.64
CA LYS A 853 13.51 33.48 28.07
C LYS A 853 13.72 33.76 29.57
N THR A 854 14.17 32.76 30.32
CA THR A 854 14.35 32.82 31.78
C THR A 854 15.83 32.66 32.15
N ALA A 855 16.29 33.35 33.19
CA ALA A 855 17.68 33.21 33.66
C ALA A 855 17.96 31.80 34.21
N ASP A 856 17.00 31.21 34.93
CA ASP A 856 17.05 29.86 35.49
C ASP A 856 16.55 28.77 34.52
N ALA A 857 16.88 28.89 33.23
CA ALA A 857 16.42 27.98 32.17
C ALA A 857 16.71 26.48 32.44
N SER A 858 17.68 26.15 33.30
CA SER A 858 17.97 24.78 33.74
C SER A 858 16.90 24.23 34.70
N LEU A 859 16.42 25.05 35.65
CA LEU A 859 15.39 24.68 36.62
C LEU A 859 14.03 24.52 35.94
N VAL A 860 13.69 25.43 35.02
CA VAL A 860 12.48 25.31 34.18
C VAL A 860 12.49 23.99 33.41
N ARG A 861 13.64 23.67 32.79
CA ARG A 861 13.81 22.46 31.99
C ARG A 861 13.74 21.20 32.84
N LYS A 862 14.33 21.21 34.05
CA LYS A 862 14.20 20.11 35.03
C LYS A 862 12.73 19.86 35.38
N ASN A 863 12.03 20.89 35.82
CA ASN A 863 10.67 20.78 36.36
C ASN A 863 9.63 20.45 35.26
N MET A 864 9.75 21.06 34.08
CA MET A 864 8.89 20.71 32.93
C MET A 864 9.18 19.32 32.36
N ASN A 865 10.41 18.80 32.47
CA ASN A 865 10.73 17.43 32.06
C ASN A 865 10.09 16.40 33.01
N ALA A 866 9.96 16.68 34.31
CA ALA A 866 9.26 15.80 35.25
C ALA A 866 7.76 15.65 34.90
N ILE A 867 7.08 16.77 34.66
CA ILE A 867 5.68 16.77 34.16
C ILE A 867 5.59 16.06 32.81
N GLY A 868 6.53 16.35 31.89
CA GLY A 868 6.60 15.71 30.58
C GLY A 868 6.73 14.18 30.66
N ALA A 869 7.54 13.67 31.59
CA ALA A 869 7.71 12.23 31.80
C ALA A 869 6.46 11.55 32.37
N ALA A 870 5.74 12.20 33.29
CA ALA A 870 4.48 11.69 33.82
C ALA A 870 3.39 11.59 32.73
N VAL A 871 3.21 12.67 31.94
CA VAL A 871 2.24 12.70 30.84
C VAL A 871 2.63 11.74 29.71
N GLU A 872 3.93 11.58 29.41
CA GLU A 872 4.41 10.57 28.46
C GLU A 872 4.05 9.15 28.93
N LYS A 873 4.28 8.82 30.21
CA LYS A 873 3.94 7.50 30.75
C LYS A 873 2.45 7.20 30.60
N ALA A 874 1.59 8.15 30.98
CA ALA A 874 0.14 8.01 30.84
C ALA A 874 -0.29 7.78 29.38
N TYR A 875 0.27 8.53 28.43
CA TYR A 875 0.04 8.33 27.00
C TYR A 875 0.50 6.94 26.52
N GLN A 876 1.69 6.50 26.92
CA GLN A 876 2.24 5.19 26.52
C GLN A 876 1.42 4.02 27.06
N ASP A 877 0.87 4.13 28.27
CA ASP A 877 0.07 3.06 28.88
C ASP A 877 -1.37 3.04 28.31
N ALA A 878 -1.97 4.20 28.01
CA ALA A 878 -3.22 4.30 27.24
C ALA A 878 -3.10 3.72 25.82
N HIS A 879 -2.02 4.03 25.11
CA HIS A 879 -1.74 3.52 23.76
C HIS A 879 -1.61 1.98 23.75
N LYS A 880 -0.88 1.39 24.72
CA LYS A 880 -0.77 -0.07 24.86
C LYS A 880 -2.13 -0.73 25.10
N ALA A 881 -2.97 -0.15 25.96
CA ALA A 881 -4.30 -0.67 26.25
C ALA A 881 -5.18 -0.69 24.98
N ARG A 882 -5.20 0.41 24.22
CA ARG A 882 -5.88 0.49 22.92
C ARG A 882 -5.40 -0.58 21.94
N VAL A 883 -4.08 -0.77 21.80
CA VAL A 883 -3.51 -1.77 20.88
C VAL A 883 -3.89 -3.19 21.29
N SER A 884 -3.85 -3.50 22.60
CA SER A 884 -4.27 -4.80 23.13
C SER A 884 -5.74 -5.09 22.81
N GLU A 885 -6.61 -4.10 23.04
CA GLU A 885 -8.05 -4.24 22.85
C GLU A 885 -8.44 -4.28 21.36
N SER A 886 -7.78 -3.50 20.50
CA SER A 886 -7.96 -3.56 19.05
C SER A 886 -7.66 -4.96 18.49
N ASN A 887 -6.63 -5.64 19.03
CA ASN A 887 -6.28 -7.01 18.63
C ASN A 887 -7.34 -8.04 19.08
N LEU A 888 -7.89 -7.90 20.29
CA LEU A 888 -8.97 -8.76 20.79
C LEU A 888 -10.26 -8.57 20.00
N ASN A 889 -10.63 -7.33 19.69
CA ASN A 889 -11.78 -7.00 18.83
C ASN A 889 -11.60 -7.58 17.42
N SER A 890 -10.41 -7.46 16.82
CA SER A 890 -10.12 -8.04 15.50
C SER A 890 -10.24 -9.57 15.48
N LEU A 891 -9.76 -10.26 16.53
CA LEU A 891 -9.91 -11.70 16.66
C LEU A 891 -11.38 -12.11 16.80
N ARG A 892 -12.14 -11.40 17.65
CA ARG A 892 -13.58 -11.63 17.84
C ARG A 892 -14.36 -11.48 16.53
N ASP A 893 -14.18 -10.35 15.85
CA ASP A 893 -14.90 -10.03 14.61
C ASP A 893 -14.54 -11.02 13.49
N THR A 894 -13.30 -11.54 13.47
CA THR A 894 -12.87 -12.58 12.52
C THR A 894 -13.56 -13.92 12.77
N ILE A 895 -13.61 -14.39 14.02
CA ILE A 895 -14.25 -15.67 14.37
C ILE A 895 -15.75 -15.62 14.03
N ILE A 896 -16.44 -14.55 14.42
CA ILE A 896 -17.89 -14.39 14.17
C ILE A 896 -18.20 -14.25 12.67
N THR A 897 -17.39 -13.50 11.92
CA THR A 897 -17.58 -13.36 10.47
C THR A 897 -17.39 -14.69 9.74
N LEU A 898 -16.35 -15.45 10.11
CA LEU A 898 -16.12 -16.79 9.54
C LEU A 898 -17.28 -17.74 9.85
N SER A 899 -17.77 -17.71 11.09
CA SER A 899 -18.93 -18.46 11.57
C SER A 899 -20.17 -18.22 10.70
N TYR A 900 -20.57 -16.96 10.50
CA TYR A 900 -21.75 -16.65 9.68
C TYR A 900 -21.56 -16.96 8.19
N ILE A 901 -20.35 -16.81 7.63
CA ILE A 901 -20.07 -17.21 6.23
C ILE A 901 -20.31 -18.71 6.04
N ILE A 902 -19.82 -19.54 6.98
CA ILE A 902 -20.03 -21.00 6.94
C ILE A 902 -21.52 -21.34 6.99
N ALA A 903 -22.30 -20.71 7.89
CA ALA A 903 -23.73 -20.93 8.00
C ALA A 903 -24.52 -20.53 6.73
N VAL A 904 -24.16 -19.41 6.08
CA VAL A 904 -24.80 -18.96 4.83
C VAL A 904 -24.46 -19.89 3.66
N LEU A 905 -23.20 -20.32 3.53
CA LEU A 905 -22.78 -21.25 2.47
C LEU A 905 -23.43 -22.63 2.63
N ALA A 906 -23.49 -23.15 3.86
CA ALA A 906 -24.24 -24.35 4.22
C ALA A 906 -25.71 -24.27 3.77
N SER A 907 -26.37 -23.14 4.07
CA SER A 907 -27.76 -22.88 3.72
C SER A 907 -27.97 -22.86 2.19
N ALA A 908 -27.15 -22.09 1.46
CA ALA A 908 -27.26 -21.93 0.02
C ALA A 908 -27.03 -23.26 -0.73
N TRP A 909 -26.04 -24.05 -0.30
CA TRP A 909 -25.76 -25.35 -0.90
C TRP A 909 -26.89 -26.35 -0.67
N GLY A 910 -27.51 -26.30 0.51
CA GLY A 910 -28.69 -27.13 0.80
C GLY A 910 -29.86 -26.82 -0.13
N VAL A 911 -30.17 -25.55 -0.37
CA VAL A 911 -31.21 -25.13 -1.33
C VAL A 911 -30.89 -25.64 -2.73
N PHE A 912 -29.65 -25.45 -3.21
CA PHE A 912 -29.22 -25.92 -4.52
C PHE A 912 -29.38 -27.44 -4.67
N ALA A 913 -28.97 -28.21 -3.67
CA ALA A 913 -29.03 -29.66 -3.67
C ALA A 913 -30.46 -30.21 -3.62
N LEU A 914 -31.40 -29.46 -3.04
CA LEU A 914 -32.83 -29.81 -2.93
C LEU A 914 -33.64 -29.39 -4.18
N VAL A 915 -33.27 -28.28 -4.83
CA VAL A 915 -33.85 -27.86 -6.12
C VAL A 915 -33.51 -28.85 -7.25
N ASN A 916 -32.31 -29.45 -7.21
CA ASN A 916 -31.83 -30.38 -8.23
C ASN A 916 -32.20 -31.86 -7.99
N GLY A 917 -33.06 -32.17 -7.01
CA GLY A 917 -33.72 -33.47 -6.89
C GLY A 917 -32.84 -34.68 -6.51
N MET A 918 -31.62 -34.48 -6.05
CA MET A 918 -30.70 -35.58 -5.70
C MET A 918 -30.99 -36.16 -4.31
N SER A 919 -31.04 -37.50 -4.17
CA SER A 919 -31.42 -38.17 -2.90
C SER A 919 -30.29 -38.29 -1.86
N TRP A 920 -29.05 -37.99 -2.24
CA TRP A 920 -27.92 -37.82 -1.32
C TRP A 920 -27.90 -36.44 -0.64
N SER A 921 -28.57 -35.45 -1.25
CA SER A 921 -28.64 -34.06 -0.77
C SER A 921 -29.17 -33.94 0.66
N PHE A 922 -30.16 -34.76 1.02
CA PHE A 922 -30.80 -34.69 2.34
C PHE A 922 -29.82 -34.93 3.49
N MET A 923 -28.88 -35.88 3.32
CA MET A 923 -27.84 -36.14 4.32
C MET A 923 -26.80 -35.02 4.36
N PHE A 924 -26.46 -34.44 3.20
CA PHE A 924 -25.55 -33.31 3.13
C PHE A 924 -26.13 -32.05 3.80
N LEU A 925 -27.42 -31.75 3.55
CA LEU A 925 -28.20 -30.74 4.27
C LEU A 925 -28.18 -30.96 5.78
N SER A 926 -28.41 -32.20 6.22
CA SER A 926 -28.39 -32.59 7.64
C SER A 926 -27.01 -32.32 8.26
N TYR A 927 -25.94 -32.74 7.59
CA TYR A 927 -24.55 -32.56 8.04
C TYR A 927 -24.16 -31.07 8.14
N MET A 928 -24.56 -30.28 7.14
CA MET A 928 -24.33 -28.83 7.10
C MET A 928 -25.21 -28.05 8.10
N SER A 929 -26.41 -28.55 8.42
CA SER A 929 -27.25 -27.99 9.49
C SER A 929 -26.61 -28.19 10.87
N LEU A 930 -26.08 -29.39 11.13
CA LEU A 930 -25.34 -29.67 12.38
C LEU A 930 -24.07 -28.81 12.47
N LEU A 931 -23.39 -28.53 11.36
CA LEU A 931 -22.24 -27.63 11.32
C LEU A 931 -22.63 -26.15 11.56
N ALA A 932 -23.78 -25.68 11.05
CA ALA A 932 -24.28 -24.35 11.36
C ALA A 932 -24.64 -24.20 12.86
N ILE A 933 -25.26 -25.23 13.44
CA ILE A 933 -25.58 -25.29 14.88
C ILE A 933 -24.30 -25.30 15.74
N PHE A 934 -23.32 -26.16 15.40
CA PHE A 934 -21.97 -26.21 16.00
C PHE A 934 -21.35 -24.81 16.10
N VAL A 935 -21.41 -24.07 14.98
CA VAL A 935 -20.79 -22.76 14.80
C VAL A 935 -21.50 -21.67 15.64
N SER A 936 -22.83 -21.66 15.69
CA SER A 936 -23.60 -20.72 16.53
C SER A 936 -23.38 -20.94 18.04
N TYR A 937 -23.29 -22.19 18.50
CA TYR A 937 -22.99 -22.47 19.91
C TYR A 937 -21.55 -22.09 20.31
N LEU A 938 -20.59 -22.24 19.40
CA LEU A 938 -19.22 -21.77 19.62
C LEU A 938 -19.16 -20.23 19.71
N SER A 939 -19.94 -19.52 18.90
CA SER A 939 -20.12 -18.06 18.97
C SER A 939 -20.65 -17.64 20.36
N LEU A 940 -21.71 -18.29 20.84
CA LEU A 940 -22.32 -17.99 22.14
C LEU A 940 -21.34 -18.14 23.32
N GLY A 941 -20.50 -19.18 23.29
CA GLY A 941 -19.46 -19.44 24.30
C GLY A 941 -18.36 -18.37 24.38
N ILE A 942 -18.14 -17.62 23.29
CA ILE A 942 -17.18 -16.51 23.24
C ILE A 942 -17.81 -15.18 23.70
N HIS A 943 -19.10 -14.96 23.43
CA HIS A 943 -19.80 -13.72 23.78
C HIS A 943 -20.08 -13.55 25.28
N LEU A 944 -20.30 -14.65 26.02
CA LEU A 944 -20.60 -14.61 27.45
C LEU A 944 -19.46 -14.04 28.32
N PRO A 945 -18.19 -14.48 28.18
CA PRO A 945 -17.04 -13.86 28.87
C PRO A 945 -16.91 -12.34 28.63
N LEU A 946 -17.19 -11.88 27.41
CA LEU A 946 -17.10 -10.46 27.03
C LEU A 946 -18.19 -9.61 27.68
N SER A 947 -19.38 -10.16 27.91
CA SER A 947 -20.45 -9.50 28.66
C SER A 947 -20.03 -9.24 30.11
N ALA A 948 -19.43 -10.24 30.77
CA ALA A 948 -18.93 -10.12 32.14
C ALA A 948 -17.81 -9.06 32.25
N ALA A 949 -16.80 -9.14 31.37
CA ALA A 949 -15.69 -8.17 31.35
C ALA A 949 -16.15 -6.72 31.10
N SER A 950 -17.17 -6.54 30.26
CA SER A 950 -17.78 -5.22 29.99
C SER A 950 -18.49 -4.64 31.22
N SER A 951 -19.12 -5.49 32.04
CA SER A 951 -19.76 -5.09 33.29
C SER A 951 -18.72 -4.65 34.33
N ASP A 952 -17.66 -5.42 34.51
CA ASP A 952 -16.56 -5.11 35.46
C ASP A 952 -15.81 -3.81 35.09
N LEU A 953 -15.66 -3.55 33.78
CA LEU A 953 -15.13 -2.30 33.25
C LEU A 953 -15.96 -1.10 33.70
N CYS A 954 -17.27 -1.12 33.47
CA CYS A 954 -18.18 -0.04 33.87
C CYS A 954 -18.24 0.13 35.39
N ASN A 955 -18.34 -0.95 36.17
CA ASN A 955 -18.32 -0.91 37.63
C ASN A 955 -17.06 -0.25 38.20
N SER A 956 -15.91 -0.43 37.54
CA SER A 956 -14.64 0.16 37.97
C SER A 956 -14.59 1.66 37.66
N MET A 957 -15.22 2.12 36.57
CA MET A 957 -15.36 3.56 36.27
C MET A 957 -16.22 4.27 37.30
N SER A 958 -17.42 3.74 37.59
CA SER A 958 -18.34 4.32 38.58
C SER A 958 -17.67 4.43 39.95
N ARG A 959 -16.99 3.37 40.39
CA ARG A 959 -16.24 3.36 41.66
C ARG A 959 -15.15 4.45 41.70
N TYR A 960 -14.43 4.66 40.61
CA TYR A 960 -13.43 5.74 40.53
C TYR A 960 -14.06 7.13 40.58
N ILE A 961 -15.18 7.34 39.90
CA ILE A 961 -15.90 8.64 39.88
C ILE A 961 -16.44 8.98 41.28
N GLU A 962 -17.08 8.01 41.94
CA GLU A 962 -17.74 8.17 43.24
C GLU A 962 -16.76 8.31 44.41
N THR A 963 -15.70 7.50 44.43
CA THR A 963 -14.81 7.36 45.61
C THR A 963 -13.40 7.89 45.40
N GLY A 964 -13.00 8.18 44.15
CA GLY A 964 -11.60 8.45 43.78
C GLY A 964 -10.69 7.23 43.82
N ALA A 965 -11.16 6.08 44.32
CA ALA A 965 -10.37 4.86 44.40
C ALA A 965 -10.29 4.17 43.03
N THR A 966 -9.08 4.07 42.50
CA THR A 966 -8.82 3.34 41.25
C THR A 966 -8.85 1.84 41.50
N ALA A 967 -9.52 1.09 40.61
CA ALA A 967 -9.35 -0.36 40.58
C ALA A 967 -7.86 -0.71 40.32
N PRO A 968 -7.32 -1.83 40.85
CA PRO A 968 -5.88 -2.14 40.73
C PRO A 968 -5.34 -2.13 39.29
N TRP A 969 -6.18 -2.50 38.33
CA TRP A 969 -5.85 -2.46 36.90
C TRP A 969 -5.89 -1.04 36.32
N MET A 970 -6.87 -0.21 36.73
CA MET A 970 -6.97 1.22 36.36
C MET A 970 -5.87 2.08 36.99
N LYS A 971 -5.33 1.68 38.15
CA LYS A 971 -4.28 2.45 38.86
C LYS A 971 -3.08 2.74 37.95
N THR A 972 -2.64 1.74 37.19
CA THR A 972 -1.56 1.87 36.20
C THR A 972 -1.81 2.97 35.16
N TRP A 973 -3.07 3.30 34.87
CA TRP A 973 -3.47 4.29 33.86
C TRP A 973 -3.80 5.67 34.46
N LEU A 974 -3.95 5.77 35.78
CA LEU A 974 -4.49 6.93 36.50
C LEU A 974 -3.59 7.44 37.63
N ASP A 975 -2.34 6.96 37.73
CA ASP A 975 -1.31 7.45 38.66
C ASP A 975 -0.84 8.88 38.27
N CYS A 976 -1.72 9.86 38.49
CA CYS A 976 -1.33 11.24 38.79
C CYS A 976 -1.19 11.41 40.30
N ASP A 977 -0.04 11.91 40.77
CA ASP A 977 0.06 12.41 42.14
C ASP A 977 -0.07 13.95 42.15
N PRO A 978 -1.24 14.49 42.53
CA PRO A 978 -1.45 15.94 42.59
C PRO A 978 -0.68 16.63 43.73
N ASN A 979 -0.08 15.86 44.64
CA ASN A 979 0.72 16.38 45.76
C ASN A 979 2.23 16.39 45.48
N ASN A 980 2.64 16.09 44.24
CA ASN A 980 4.05 16.10 43.86
C ASN A 980 4.63 17.53 43.92
N GLU A 981 5.49 17.79 44.91
CA GLU A 981 6.10 19.10 45.14
C GLU A 981 6.87 19.65 43.93
N GLU A 982 7.51 18.79 43.11
CA GLU A 982 8.18 19.24 41.88
C GLU A 982 7.17 19.76 40.86
N VAL A 983 6.01 19.10 40.71
CA VAL A 983 4.92 19.51 39.82
C VAL A 983 4.28 20.82 40.29
N THR A 984 3.95 20.94 41.58
CA THR A 984 3.37 22.17 42.15
C THR A 984 4.33 23.36 42.00
N SER A 985 5.61 23.16 42.28
CA SER A 985 6.66 24.19 42.10
C SER A 985 6.83 24.59 40.62
N ALA A 986 6.67 23.64 39.70
CA ALA A 986 6.77 23.88 38.26
C ALA A 986 5.63 24.78 37.73
N VAL A 987 4.40 24.56 38.21
CA VAL A 987 3.23 25.36 37.84
C VAL A 987 3.37 26.78 38.35
N ALA A 988 3.70 26.95 39.64
CA ALA A 988 3.88 28.26 40.26
C ALA A 988 4.98 29.08 39.57
N PHE A 989 6.08 28.44 39.17
CA PHE A 989 7.14 29.08 38.40
C PHE A 989 6.65 29.54 37.00
N ALA A 990 5.92 28.69 36.28
CA ALA A 990 5.40 29.02 34.95
C ALA A 990 4.37 30.18 34.98
N GLU A 991 3.52 30.22 36.00
CA GLU A 991 2.58 31.33 36.25
C GLU A 991 3.31 32.65 36.54
N ALA A 992 4.37 32.62 37.36
CA ALA A 992 5.17 33.80 37.68
C ALA A 992 5.87 34.41 36.45
N GLU A 993 6.50 33.57 35.61
CA GLU A 993 7.20 34.05 34.40
C GLU A 993 6.23 34.53 33.30
N ALA A 994 5.10 33.85 33.10
CA ALA A 994 4.06 34.33 32.18
C ALA A 994 3.49 35.69 32.63
N THR A 995 3.37 35.92 33.94
CA THR A 995 2.95 37.21 34.50
C THR A 995 3.98 38.32 34.23
N LYS A 996 5.28 38.02 34.36
CA LYS A 996 6.35 38.97 33.98
C LYS A 996 6.30 39.32 32.49
N LEU A 997 6.15 38.32 31.62
CA LEU A 997 6.07 38.54 30.16
C LEU A 997 4.84 39.38 29.77
N LEU A 998 3.69 39.13 30.41
CA LEU A 998 2.48 39.91 30.22
C LEU A 998 2.65 41.37 30.65
N ASP A 999 3.33 41.63 31.77
CA ASP A 999 3.57 42.99 32.25
C ASP A 999 4.50 43.78 31.31
N ILE A 1000 5.54 43.15 30.75
CA ILE A 1000 6.38 43.81 29.73
C ILE A 1000 5.56 44.08 28.45
N LEU A 1001 4.68 43.16 28.04
CA LEU A 1001 3.79 43.35 26.89
C LEU A 1001 2.83 44.53 27.12
N ASN A 1002 2.28 44.66 28.33
CA ASN A 1002 1.41 45.77 28.71
C ASN A 1002 2.14 47.11 28.72
N ARG A 1003 3.38 47.17 29.22
CA ARG A 1003 4.22 48.38 29.16
C ARG A 1003 4.54 48.80 27.72
N PHE A 1004 4.81 47.84 26.84
CA PHE A 1004 5.00 48.11 25.40
C PHE A 1004 3.69 48.62 24.76
N SER A 1005 2.59 47.89 24.98
CA SER A 1005 1.26 48.22 24.47
C SER A 1005 0.73 49.58 24.93
N SER A 1006 0.99 49.99 26.18
CA SER A 1006 0.60 51.31 26.69
C SER A 1006 1.32 52.45 25.96
N THR A 1007 2.56 52.22 25.52
CA THR A 1007 3.38 53.22 24.83
C THR A 1007 2.93 53.45 23.39
N TYR A 1008 2.61 52.38 22.65
CA TYR A 1008 2.38 52.46 21.20
C TYR A 1008 0.90 52.33 20.76
N MET A 1009 0.00 51.80 21.60
CA MET A 1009 -1.40 51.55 21.23
C MET A 1009 -2.43 51.92 22.32
N ASN A 1010 -1.99 52.27 23.53
CA ASN A 1010 -2.84 52.57 24.69
C ASN A 1010 -3.87 51.45 25.03
N LYS A 1011 -3.45 50.18 24.90
CA LYS A 1011 -4.27 48.98 25.20
C LYS A 1011 -3.67 48.14 26.34
N THR A 1012 -4.49 47.32 27.00
CA THR A 1012 -4.06 46.42 28.08
C THR A 1012 -4.57 44.99 27.86
N PHE A 1013 -3.68 44.02 28.06
CA PHE A 1013 -3.90 42.60 27.87
C PHE A 1013 -3.86 41.83 29.21
N ASN A 1014 -4.56 40.71 29.26
CA ASN A 1014 -4.60 39.75 30.37
C ASN A 1014 -4.73 38.30 29.82
N MET A 1015 -4.53 37.29 30.66
CA MET A 1015 -4.55 35.88 30.23
C MET A 1015 -5.83 35.43 29.52
N ASN A 1016 -6.97 36.10 29.73
CA ASN A 1016 -8.26 35.72 29.15
C ASN A 1016 -8.62 36.49 27.86
N ASN A 1017 -7.95 37.61 27.56
CA ASN A 1017 -8.19 38.39 26.34
C ASN A 1017 -7.01 38.32 25.35
N LEU A 1018 -5.91 37.65 25.70
CA LEU A 1018 -4.75 37.46 24.83
C LEU A 1018 -5.05 36.67 23.54
N ASP A 1019 -6.18 35.99 23.48
CA ASP A 1019 -6.61 35.19 22.32
C ASP A 1019 -6.97 36.06 21.11
N THR A 1020 -7.19 37.37 21.31
CA THR A 1020 -7.43 38.35 20.24
C THR A 1020 -6.15 39.02 19.72
N TYR A 1021 -4.98 38.46 20.02
CA TYR A 1021 -3.67 39.07 19.74
C TYR A 1021 -3.21 38.87 18.29
N ASP A 1022 -3.31 39.92 17.47
CA ASP A 1022 -2.68 39.98 16.14
C ASP A 1022 -1.28 40.60 16.23
N TYR A 1023 -0.27 39.74 16.09
CA TYR A 1023 1.15 40.11 16.06
C TYR A 1023 1.52 41.08 14.92
N GLN A 1024 0.87 40.99 13.75
CA GLN A 1024 1.16 41.89 12.62
C GLN A 1024 0.59 43.29 12.85
N GLN A 1025 -0.60 43.39 13.47
CA GLN A 1025 -1.16 44.68 13.86
C GLN A 1025 -0.29 45.40 14.89
N LEU A 1026 0.22 44.69 15.92
CA LEU A 1026 1.12 45.31 16.91
C LEU A 1026 2.36 45.92 16.25
N ARG A 1027 3.00 45.16 15.35
CA ARG A 1027 4.22 45.55 14.66
C ARG A 1027 4.02 46.79 13.77
N ALA A 1028 2.84 46.93 13.17
CA ALA A 1028 2.52 48.05 12.28
C ALA A 1028 2.50 49.44 12.98
N TYR A 1029 2.40 49.50 14.31
CA TYR A 1029 2.50 50.75 15.08
C TYR A 1029 3.94 51.16 15.43
N ILE A 1030 4.94 50.32 15.13
CA ILE A 1030 6.33 50.57 15.48
C ILE A 1030 7.04 51.24 14.31
N ALA A 1031 7.20 52.57 14.38
CA ALA A 1031 7.80 53.35 13.31
C ALA A 1031 9.35 53.39 13.33
N ASP A 1032 10.00 53.20 14.49
CA ASP A 1032 11.46 53.17 14.59
C ASP A 1032 11.99 51.74 14.38
N PRO A 1033 12.89 51.49 13.40
CA PRO A 1033 13.49 50.18 13.17
C PRO A 1033 14.24 49.57 14.38
N LYS A 1034 14.73 50.39 15.32
CA LYS A 1034 15.37 49.92 16.55
C LYS A 1034 14.36 49.33 17.52
N ASP A 1035 13.21 49.98 17.67
CA ASP A 1035 12.13 49.49 18.53
C ASP A 1035 11.47 48.24 17.94
N ASP A 1036 11.36 48.14 16.61
CA ASP A 1036 10.89 46.92 15.94
C ASP A 1036 11.84 45.74 16.22
N MET A 1037 13.15 45.98 16.17
CA MET A 1037 14.15 44.97 16.56
C MET A 1037 14.00 44.53 18.02
N ILE A 1038 13.75 45.46 18.95
CA ILE A 1038 13.53 45.15 20.37
C ILE A 1038 12.23 44.36 20.56
N PHE A 1039 11.18 44.71 19.82
CA PHE A 1039 9.89 44.02 19.84
C PHE A 1039 10.00 42.58 19.33
N ILE A 1040 10.60 42.37 18.16
CA ILE A 1040 10.84 41.04 17.57
C ILE A 1040 11.63 40.14 18.52
N ASN A 1041 12.69 40.67 19.14
CA ASN A 1041 13.53 39.92 20.08
C ASN A 1041 12.79 39.52 21.37
N LYS A 1042 11.72 40.23 21.77
CA LYS A 1042 11.01 39.96 23.03
C LYS A 1042 9.68 39.23 22.85
N PHE A 1043 8.89 39.53 21.82
CA PHE A 1043 7.46 39.19 21.73
C PHE A 1043 7.04 38.37 20.50
N ASP A 1044 7.92 37.52 20.00
CA ASP A 1044 7.65 36.57 18.90
C ASP A 1044 6.36 35.73 19.11
N ARG A 1045 5.84 35.14 18.03
CA ARG A 1045 4.61 34.31 18.02
C ARG A 1045 4.62 33.17 19.06
N THR A 1046 5.78 32.67 19.49
CA THR A 1046 5.89 31.64 20.54
C THR A 1046 5.48 32.19 21.91
N THR A 1047 5.74 33.47 22.18
CA THR A 1047 5.43 34.14 23.46
C THR A 1047 3.92 34.23 23.73
N GLY A 1048 3.12 34.58 22.71
CA GLY A 1048 1.67 34.66 22.86
C GLY A 1048 1.05 33.30 23.21
N ARG A 1049 1.41 32.26 22.46
CA ARG A 1049 0.95 30.87 22.72
C ARG A 1049 1.39 30.36 24.09
N LEU A 1050 2.58 30.74 24.53
CA LEU A 1050 3.11 30.37 25.84
C LEU A 1050 2.22 30.91 26.96
N ILE A 1051 1.92 32.22 26.96
CA ILE A 1051 1.11 32.88 28.00
C ILE A 1051 -0.30 32.27 28.06
N GLN A 1052 -0.92 31.99 26.91
CA GLN A 1052 -2.23 31.32 26.81
C GLN A 1052 -2.22 29.87 27.33
N SER A 1053 -1.09 29.16 27.21
CA SER A 1053 -1.00 27.73 27.56
C SER A 1053 -0.92 27.49 29.07
N VAL A 1054 -0.45 28.45 29.86
CA VAL A 1054 -0.24 28.29 31.31
C VAL A 1054 -1.53 27.95 32.06
N GLY A 1055 -2.67 28.54 31.69
CA GLY A 1055 -3.96 28.20 32.32
C GLY A 1055 -4.34 26.72 32.17
N LYS A 1056 -3.96 26.08 31.06
CA LYS A 1056 -4.21 24.65 30.79
C LYS A 1056 -3.26 23.73 31.56
N LEU A 1057 -2.06 24.21 31.90
CA LEU A 1057 -1.10 23.46 32.71
C LEU A 1057 -1.64 23.15 34.11
N ARG A 1058 -2.43 24.08 34.69
CA ARG A 1058 -3.06 23.91 36.00
C ARG A 1058 -4.01 22.71 36.04
N SER A 1059 -4.87 22.56 35.03
CA SER A 1059 -5.78 21.42 34.89
C SER A 1059 -5.04 20.10 34.68
N ILE A 1060 -3.91 20.13 33.97
CA ILE A 1060 -3.03 18.96 33.77
C ILE A 1060 -2.37 18.56 35.09
N ALA A 1061 -1.84 19.52 35.86
CA ALA A 1061 -1.16 19.27 37.12
C ALA A 1061 -2.08 18.75 38.24
N THR A 1062 -3.35 19.15 38.25
CA THR A 1062 -4.37 18.64 39.20
C THR A 1062 -5.12 17.41 38.69
N CYS A 1063 -4.83 16.96 37.46
CA CYS A 1063 -5.50 15.88 36.74
C CYS A 1063 -7.04 15.94 36.70
N SER A 1064 -7.64 17.14 36.82
CA SER A 1064 -9.10 17.30 36.65
C SER A 1064 -9.55 16.83 35.26
N TYR A 1065 -8.72 17.10 34.23
CA TYR A 1065 -8.97 16.71 32.85
C TYR A 1065 -9.23 15.20 32.67
N VAL A 1066 -8.61 14.36 33.50
CA VAL A 1066 -8.80 12.90 33.47
C VAL A 1066 -10.16 12.54 34.06
N LYS A 1067 -10.51 13.13 35.21
CA LYS A 1067 -11.80 12.90 35.87
C LYS A 1067 -12.97 13.37 35.01
N ASP A 1068 -12.88 14.58 34.45
CA ASP A 1068 -13.92 15.16 33.59
C ASP A 1068 -14.13 14.31 32.31
N THR A 1069 -13.04 13.76 31.77
CA THR A 1069 -13.08 12.86 30.60
C THR A 1069 -13.71 11.51 30.93
N ILE A 1070 -13.38 10.91 32.08
CA ILE A 1070 -13.94 9.62 32.52
C ILE A 1070 -15.44 9.75 32.82
N VAL A 1071 -15.89 10.84 33.46
CA VAL A 1071 -17.32 11.13 33.66
C VAL A 1071 -18.06 11.30 32.33
N SER A 1072 -17.48 12.04 31.37
CA SER A 1072 -18.05 12.17 30.01
C SER A 1072 -18.15 10.82 29.28
N ILE A 1073 -17.20 9.92 29.51
CA ILE A 1073 -17.14 8.60 28.89
C ILE A 1073 -18.19 7.67 29.49
N GLU A 1074 -18.20 7.48 30.81
CA GLU A 1074 -19.11 6.56 31.52
C GLU A 1074 -20.57 6.80 31.09
N HIS A 1075 -21.00 8.06 31.19
CA HIS A 1075 -22.35 8.51 30.90
C HIS A 1075 -22.76 8.33 29.42
N SER A 1076 -21.79 8.29 28.50
CA SER A 1076 -22.03 8.09 27.06
C SER A 1076 -21.98 6.63 26.61
N TYR A 1077 -21.34 5.76 27.40
CA TYR A 1077 -20.78 4.49 26.91
C TYR A 1077 -21.45 3.25 27.52
N CYS A 1078 -21.55 3.19 28.85
CA CYS A 1078 -21.89 1.96 29.55
C CYS A 1078 -23.33 1.48 29.31
N SER A 1079 -24.28 2.40 29.08
CA SER A 1079 -25.68 2.07 28.79
C SER A 1079 -25.89 1.48 27.39
N GLY A 1080 -25.17 1.99 26.38
CA GLY A 1080 -25.26 1.52 24.99
C GLY A 1080 -24.64 0.14 24.79
N LEU A 1081 -23.48 -0.10 25.40
CA LEU A 1081 -22.72 -1.34 25.28
C LEU A 1081 -23.53 -2.58 25.72
N VAL A 1082 -24.13 -2.51 26.92
CA VAL A 1082 -24.95 -3.60 27.49
C VAL A 1082 -26.19 -3.89 26.63
N SER A 1083 -26.84 -2.86 26.08
CA SER A 1083 -27.97 -3.02 25.16
C SER A 1083 -27.57 -3.80 23.89
N ASN A 1084 -26.40 -3.51 23.32
CA ASN A 1084 -25.94 -4.14 22.09
C ASN A 1084 -25.48 -5.59 22.30
N ILE A 1085 -24.85 -5.91 23.44
CA ILE A 1085 -24.49 -7.29 23.80
C ILE A 1085 -25.74 -8.18 23.92
N ASN A 1086 -26.80 -7.69 24.57
CA ASN A 1086 -28.05 -8.44 24.73
C ASN A 1086 -28.74 -8.75 23.39
N LYS A 1087 -28.63 -7.88 22.39
CA LYS A 1087 -29.16 -8.13 21.03
C LYS A 1087 -28.45 -9.28 20.32
N ILE A 1088 -27.12 -9.39 20.49
CA ILE A 1088 -26.30 -10.47 19.88
C ILE A 1088 -26.72 -11.83 20.45
N ILE A 1089 -26.71 -11.97 21.77
CA ILE A 1089 -27.08 -13.21 22.47
C ILE A 1089 -28.48 -13.67 22.04
N PHE A 1090 -29.41 -12.73 21.92
CA PHE A 1090 -30.78 -13.02 21.50
C PHE A 1090 -30.89 -13.52 20.04
N SER A 1091 -30.14 -12.93 19.11
CA SER A 1091 -30.15 -13.35 17.70
C SER A 1091 -29.64 -14.78 17.50
N GLU A 1092 -28.58 -15.19 18.20
CA GLU A 1092 -28.01 -16.55 18.10
C GLU A 1092 -28.98 -17.63 18.63
N ILE A 1093 -29.69 -17.35 19.73
CA ILE A 1093 -30.68 -18.27 20.32
C ILE A 1093 -31.86 -18.51 19.35
N ILE A 1094 -32.33 -17.48 18.64
CA ILE A 1094 -33.37 -17.64 17.61
C ILE A 1094 -32.88 -18.54 16.48
N VAL A 1095 -31.69 -18.26 15.93
CA VAL A 1095 -31.16 -19.02 14.78
C VAL A 1095 -31.01 -20.49 15.15
N GLY A 1096 -30.33 -20.80 16.26
CA GLY A 1096 -30.17 -22.18 16.73
C GLY A 1096 -31.50 -22.93 16.91
N SER A 1097 -32.52 -22.28 17.47
CA SER A 1097 -33.83 -22.89 17.71
C SER A 1097 -34.58 -23.26 16.43
N ILE A 1098 -34.55 -22.40 15.41
CA ILE A 1098 -35.26 -22.61 14.14
C ILE A 1098 -34.63 -23.75 13.33
N TRP A 1099 -33.30 -23.83 13.30
CA TRP A 1099 -32.59 -24.90 12.57
C TRP A 1099 -32.86 -26.29 13.17
N ILE A 1100 -32.95 -26.41 14.50
CA ILE A 1100 -33.26 -27.67 15.19
C ILE A 1100 -34.67 -28.15 14.83
N LEU A 1101 -35.67 -27.26 14.82
CA LEU A 1101 -37.06 -27.61 14.43
C LEU A 1101 -37.16 -28.01 12.96
N GLY A 1102 -36.49 -27.27 12.06
CA GLY A 1102 -36.44 -27.59 10.63
C GLY A 1102 -35.83 -28.97 10.36
N PHE A 1103 -34.76 -29.32 11.09
CA PHE A 1103 -34.12 -30.64 11.00
C PHE A 1103 -35.06 -31.77 11.47
N ILE A 1104 -35.73 -31.62 12.61
CA ILE A 1104 -36.69 -32.62 13.12
C ILE A 1104 -37.82 -32.85 12.11
N PHE A 1105 -38.40 -31.77 11.57
CA PHE A 1105 -39.47 -31.87 10.57
C PHE A 1105 -39.00 -32.61 9.30
N ALA A 1106 -37.80 -32.28 8.82
CA ALA A 1106 -37.21 -32.91 7.64
C ALA A 1106 -37.01 -34.44 7.81
N VAL A 1107 -36.54 -34.88 8.98
CA VAL A 1107 -36.28 -36.30 9.29
C VAL A 1107 -37.59 -37.10 9.45
N VAL A 1108 -38.62 -36.50 10.05
CA VAL A 1108 -39.92 -37.17 10.25
C VAL A 1108 -40.70 -37.32 8.94
N TYR A 1109 -40.67 -36.30 8.06
CA TYR A 1109 -41.47 -36.33 6.83
C TYR A 1109 -40.87 -37.18 5.69
N SER A 1110 -39.55 -37.38 5.65
CA SER A 1110 -38.91 -38.23 4.63
C SER A 1110 -39.31 -39.70 4.77
N LYS A 1111 -39.44 -40.19 6.00
CA LYS A 1111 -39.80 -41.59 6.31
C LYS A 1111 -41.23 -41.98 5.91
N LYS A 1112 -42.13 -41.00 5.79
CA LYS A 1112 -43.57 -41.23 5.53
C LYS A 1112 -43.94 -41.42 4.05
N PHE A 1113 -42.97 -41.29 3.14
CA PHE A 1113 -43.17 -41.51 1.70
C PHE A 1113 -42.66 -42.87 1.21
N GLU A 1114 -41.54 -43.38 1.72
CA GLU A 1114 -41.04 -44.73 1.36
C GLU A 1114 -42.10 -45.81 1.66
N GLN A 1115 -42.79 -45.72 2.79
CA GLN A 1115 -43.79 -46.70 3.21
C GLN A 1115 -45.08 -46.68 2.35
N LYS A 1116 -45.37 -45.57 1.64
CA LYS A 1116 -46.65 -45.39 0.95
C LYS A 1116 -46.63 -45.83 -0.52
N ASP A 1117 -45.45 -45.85 -1.16
CA ASP A 1117 -45.31 -46.38 -2.53
C ASP A 1117 -45.23 -47.92 -2.53
N ASP A 1118 -44.65 -48.55 -1.50
CA ASP A 1118 -44.62 -50.01 -1.36
C ASP A 1118 -46.04 -50.59 -1.14
N ASP A 1119 -46.82 -50.03 -0.22
CA ASP A 1119 -48.21 -50.45 0.04
C ASP A 1119 -49.12 -50.32 -1.20
N GLU A 1120 -48.94 -49.28 -2.02
CA GLU A 1120 -49.77 -49.04 -3.21
C GLU A 1120 -49.37 -49.91 -4.43
N GLU A 1121 -48.18 -50.55 -4.41
CA GLU A 1121 -47.77 -51.54 -5.40
C GLU A 1121 -48.09 -52.98 -4.97
N GLU A 1122 -48.05 -53.30 -3.66
CA GLU A 1122 -48.50 -54.61 -3.16
C GLU A 1122 -50.04 -54.74 -3.21
N ALA A 1123 -50.78 -53.69 -2.90
CA ALA A 1123 -52.25 -53.67 -3.06
C ALA A 1123 -52.69 -53.89 -4.51
N LYS A 1124 -51.89 -53.48 -5.51
CA LYS A 1124 -52.19 -53.73 -6.94
C LYS A 1124 -51.78 -55.13 -7.43
N LYS A 1125 -50.98 -55.87 -6.66
CA LYS A 1125 -50.58 -57.27 -6.97
C LYS A 1125 -51.46 -58.33 -6.29
N LYS A 1126 -52.34 -57.95 -5.35
CA LYS A 1126 -53.26 -58.86 -4.63
C LYS A 1126 -54.72 -58.87 -5.12
N VAL A 1127 -55.09 -58.06 -6.12
CA VAL A 1127 -56.51 -57.92 -6.59
C VAL A 1127 -56.79 -58.68 -7.92
N ILE A 1128 -56.02 -59.75 -8.20
CA ILE A 1128 -56.43 -60.79 -9.16
C ILE A 1128 -56.33 -62.17 -8.48
N ALA A 1129 -56.97 -62.30 -7.32
CA ALA A 1129 -57.53 -63.54 -6.78
C ALA A 1129 -58.46 -63.20 -5.60
N ASP A 1130 -59.67 -63.76 -5.62
CA ASP A 1130 -60.75 -63.70 -4.61
C ASP A 1130 -61.51 -62.37 -4.36
N GLU A 1131 -62.83 -62.47 -4.54
CA GLU A 1131 -63.83 -61.54 -4.02
C GLU A 1131 -64.38 -62.10 -2.70
N SER A 1132 -64.29 -61.37 -1.57
CA SER A 1132 -65.38 -61.26 -0.58
C SER A 1132 -65.04 -60.46 0.69
N SER A 1133 -66.03 -59.69 1.15
CA SER A 1133 -66.32 -59.27 2.53
C SER A 1133 -65.27 -58.54 3.42
N GLN A 1134 -65.54 -57.24 3.58
CA GLN A 1134 -65.74 -56.53 4.88
C GLN A 1134 -64.55 -56.29 5.85
N PRO A 1135 -64.65 -55.29 6.76
CA PRO A 1135 -63.50 -54.44 7.12
C PRO A 1135 -62.79 -54.81 8.44
N ILE A 1136 -61.56 -54.30 8.61
CA ILE A 1136 -60.82 -54.33 9.88
C ILE A 1136 -60.54 -52.90 10.35
N GLU A 1137 -60.99 -52.59 11.55
CA GLU A 1137 -60.63 -51.39 12.31
C GLU A 1137 -59.28 -51.55 13.03
N GLY A 1138 -58.54 -50.45 13.14
CA GLY A 1138 -57.81 -50.07 14.36
C GLY A 1138 -56.62 -50.91 14.85
N SER A 1139 -55.43 -50.31 14.73
CA SER A 1139 -54.64 -49.98 15.94
C SER A 1139 -53.59 -48.90 15.65
N THR A 1140 -53.72 -47.75 16.30
CA THR A 1140 -52.68 -46.71 16.38
C THR A 1140 -51.59 -47.13 17.36
N GLU A 1141 -50.32 -47.04 16.95
CA GLU A 1141 -49.20 -46.94 17.91
C GLU A 1141 -48.54 -45.56 17.87
N HIS A 1142 -48.35 -44.99 19.04
CA HIS A 1142 -47.68 -43.71 19.26
C HIS A 1142 -46.15 -43.88 19.16
N LEU A 1143 -45.46 -42.96 18.49
CA LEU A 1143 -44.04 -42.69 18.77
C LEU A 1143 -43.92 -41.45 19.66
N SER A 1144 -43.04 -41.53 20.66
CA SER A 1144 -43.23 -40.82 21.93
C SER A 1144 -42.55 -39.45 22.06
N TYR A 1145 -43.06 -38.66 23.01
CA TYR A 1145 -42.58 -37.33 23.40
C TYR A 1145 -41.20 -37.32 24.11
N ASP A 1146 -40.60 -38.48 24.37
CA ASP A 1146 -39.57 -38.66 25.40
C ASP A 1146 -38.19 -38.07 25.05
N VAL A 1147 -37.90 -37.82 23.78
CA VAL A 1147 -36.59 -37.30 23.33
C VAL A 1147 -36.53 -35.77 23.33
N ILE A 1148 -37.66 -35.08 23.13
CA ILE A 1148 -37.67 -33.62 22.87
C ILE A 1148 -37.91 -32.81 24.16
N GLY A 1149 -38.71 -33.32 25.09
CA GLY A 1149 -39.04 -32.62 26.36
C GLY A 1149 -37.85 -32.21 27.23
N PRO A 1150 -36.83 -33.07 27.45
CA PRO A 1150 -35.65 -32.72 28.25
C PRO A 1150 -34.81 -31.60 27.64
N PHE A 1151 -34.68 -31.58 26.32
CA PHE A 1151 -33.86 -30.62 25.58
C PHE A 1151 -34.46 -29.20 25.62
N ILE A 1152 -35.78 -29.08 25.48
CA ILE A 1152 -36.48 -27.79 25.63
C ILE A 1152 -36.38 -27.26 27.07
N LYS A 1153 -36.47 -28.12 28.08
CA LYS A 1153 -36.24 -27.74 29.49
C LYS A 1153 -34.81 -27.21 29.72
N TYR A 1154 -33.80 -27.80 29.10
CA TYR A 1154 -32.42 -27.35 29.20
C TYR A 1154 -32.24 -25.93 28.62
N LEU A 1155 -32.71 -25.67 27.40
CA LEU A 1155 -32.63 -24.34 26.77
C LEU A 1155 -33.37 -23.25 27.53
N LEU A 1156 -34.53 -23.57 28.11
CA LEU A 1156 -35.27 -22.66 28.98
C LEU A 1156 -34.50 -22.35 30.28
N SER A 1157 -33.80 -23.33 30.86
CA SER A 1157 -33.01 -23.13 32.09
C SER A 1157 -31.79 -22.22 31.87
N VAL A 1158 -31.16 -22.29 30.69
CA VAL A 1158 -30.01 -21.44 30.34
C VAL A 1158 -30.43 -19.99 30.08
N SER A 1159 -31.60 -19.76 29.46
CA SER A 1159 -32.14 -18.39 29.31
C SER A 1159 -32.57 -17.76 30.65
N LEU A 1160 -33.09 -18.56 31.59
CA LEU A 1160 -33.58 -18.07 32.88
C LEU A 1160 -32.48 -17.83 33.92
N SER A 1161 -31.29 -18.41 33.77
CA SER A 1161 -30.17 -18.15 34.69
C SER A 1161 -29.44 -16.83 34.41
N GLN A 1162 -29.44 -16.38 33.15
CA GLN A 1162 -28.69 -15.19 32.71
C GLN A 1162 -29.41 -13.85 32.94
N THR A 1163 -30.71 -13.86 33.27
CA THR A 1163 -31.48 -12.63 33.59
C THR A 1163 -31.33 -12.16 35.04
N ARG A 1164 -30.64 -12.93 35.91
CA ARG A 1164 -30.48 -12.61 37.33
C ARG A 1164 -29.52 -11.46 37.75
N PRO A 1165 -28.56 -10.93 36.95
CA PRO A 1165 -27.70 -9.83 37.43
C PRO A 1165 -28.41 -8.48 37.58
N LEU A 1166 -29.59 -8.30 36.97
CA LEU A 1166 -30.29 -7.00 36.90
C LEU A 1166 -31.02 -6.60 38.20
N ALA A 1167 -31.09 -7.48 39.21
CA ALA A 1167 -31.84 -7.22 40.43
C ALA A 1167 -31.08 -6.37 41.48
N ASP A 1168 -29.75 -6.50 41.56
CA ASP A 1168 -28.94 -5.92 42.65
C ASP A 1168 -28.39 -4.51 42.35
N TYR A 1169 -28.64 -3.94 41.16
CA TYR A 1169 -28.13 -2.62 40.75
C TYR A 1169 -28.94 -1.41 41.27
N ASN A 1170 -29.96 -1.61 42.10
CA ASN A 1170 -30.88 -0.54 42.52
C ASN A 1170 -30.44 0.27 43.77
N HIS A 1171 -29.16 0.23 44.17
CA HIS A 1171 -28.63 1.04 45.27
C HIS A 1171 -27.36 1.80 44.86
N CYS A 1172 -27.53 3.00 44.29
CA CYS A 1172 -26.57 4.09 44.46
C CYS A 1172 -27.32 5.41 44.77
N PRO A 1173 -26.78 6.32 45.62
CA PRO A 1173 -27.56 7.42 46.19
C PRO A 1173 -27.78 8.60 45.25
N SER A 1174 -28.89 9.31 45.45
CA SER A 1174 -29.28 10.47 44.65
C SER A 1174 -28.31 11.66 44.71
N GLY A 1175 -27.64 11.95 43.59
CA GLY A 1175 -26.95 13.22 43.30
C GLY A 1175 -27.69 13.98 42.18
N LYS A 1176 -27.98 15.27 42.38
CA LYS A 1176 -28.84 16.06 41.47
C LYS A 1176 -28.10 16.52 40.21
N GLY A 1177 -28.76 16.49 39.04
CA GLY A 1177 -28.53 17.51 38.01
C GLY A 1177 -28.46 17.09 36.53
N ASN A 1178 -29.52 16.49 35.98
CA ASN A 1178 -30.26 17.04 34.82
C ASN A 1178 -31.26 16.03 34.26
N SER A 1179 -32.50 16.48 34.06
CA SER A 1179 -33.57 15.72 33.44
C SER A 1179 -33.47 15.77 31.92
N ASP A 1180 -33.15 14.63 31.28
CA ASP A 1180 -33.54 14.30 29.89
C ASP A 1180 -33.21 12.84 29.47
N GLN A 1181 -32.99 11.92 30.44
CA GLN A 1181 -32.77 10.49 30.16
C GLN A 1181 -33.52 9.56 31.12
N LEU A 1182 -34.82 9.35 30.88
CA LEU A 1182 -35.64 8.33 31.56
C LEU A 1182 -36.64 7.69 30.60
N ASP A 1183 -36.15 6.98 29.57
CA ASP A 1183 -37.01 6.18 28.66
C ASP A 1183 -36.33 4.92 28.06
N SER A 1184 -35.04 4.66 28.37
CA SER A 1184 -34.26 3.57 27.75
C SER A 1184 -34.18 2.27 28.58
N SER A 1185 -34.54 2.29 29.87
CA SER A 1185 -34.47 1.12 30.75
C SER A 1185 -35.74 0.25 30.75
N SER A 1186 -36.91 0.85 30.51
CA SER A 1186 -38.21 0.16 30.39
C SER A 1186 -38.39 -0.57 29.05
N SER A 1187 -37.73 -0.07 27.99
CA SER A 1187 -37.80 -0.64 26.64
C SER A 1187 -36.95 -1.92 26.49
N SER A 1188 -35.82 -2.05 27.20
CA SER A 1188 -34.97 -3.25 27.12
C SER A 1188 -35.68 -4.50 27.66
N LEU A 1189 -36.28 -4.42 28.84
CA LEU A 1189 -36.98 -5.54 29.49
C LEU A 1189 -38.24 -5.96 28.71
N SER A 1190 -38.98 -4.99 28.13
CA SER A 1190 -40.15 -5.26 27.31
C SER A 1190 -39.78 -5.88 25.96
N HIS A 1191 -38.69 -5.46 25.31
CA HIS A 1191 -38.20 -6.12 24.09
C HIS A 1191 -37.76 -7.57 24.35
N SER A 1192 -37.09 -7.87 25.46
CA SER A 1192 -36.75 -9.26 25.82
C SER A 1192 -37.99 -10.13 26.07
N LEU A 1193 -39.00 -9.62 26.79
CA LEU A 1193 -40.25 -10.33 27.05
C LEU A 1193 -41.09 -10.57 25.79
N VAL A 1194 -41.26 -9.56 24.94
CA VAL A 1194 -41.98 -9.67 23.66
C VAL A 1194 -41.31 -10.69 22.74
N SER A 1195 -39.98 -10.71 22.71
CA SER A 1195 -39.25 -11.60 21.81
C SER A 1195 -39.16 -13.04 22.35
N PHE A 1196 -39.19 -13.24 23.67
CA PHE A 1196 -39.39 -14.56 24.29
C PHE A 1196 -40.81 -15.10 24.03
N ALA A 1197 -41.83 -14.23 24.10
CA ALA A 1197 -43.20 -14.56 23.71
C ALA A 1197 -43.29 -14.91 22.21
N PHE A 1198 -42.55 -14.22 21.34
CA PHE A 1198 -42.49 -14.54 19.91
C PHE A 1198 -41.83 -15.92 19.66
N ALA A 1199 -40.72 -16.24 20.32
CA ALA A 1199 -40.07 -17.54 20.20
C ALA A 1199 -40.98 -18.69 20.68
N THR A 1200 -41.68 -18.51 21.81
CA THR A 1200 -42.67 -19.50 22.30
C THR A 1200 -43.93 -19.56 21.42
N TRP A 1201 -44.32 -18.48 20.76
CA TRP A 1201 -45.43 -18.46 19.79
C TRP A 1201 -45.08 -19.20 18.49
N VAL A 1202 -43.87 -19.00 17.96
CA VAL A 1202 -43.36 -19.77 16.80
C VAL A 1202 -43.25 -21.26 17.12
N LEU A 1203 -42.76 -21.62 18.31
CA LEU A 1203 -42.75 -23.01 18.80
C LEU A 1203 -44.17 -23.61 18.90
N ARG A 1204 -45.17 -22.82 19.35
CA ARG A 1204 -46.58 -23.24 19.45
C ARG A 1204 -47.35 -23.31 18.13
N ILE A 1205 -46.79 -22.80 17.03
CA ILE A 1205 -47.37 -22.92 15.68
C ILE A 1205 -46.79 -24.13 14.93
N PHE A 1206 -45.63 -24.63 15.37
CA PHE A 1206 -44.94 -25.77 14.76
C PHE A 1206 -45.25 -27.13 15.41
N PHE A 1207 -45.80 -27.14 16.63
CA PHE A 1207 -46.39 -28.29 17.32
C PHE A 1207 -47.92 -28.29 17.15
#